data_AF-A0A0C6FV33-F1
#
_entry.id   AF-A0A0C6FV33-F1
#
_cell.length_a   1.000
_cell.length_b   1.000
_cell.length_c   1.000
_cell.angle_alpha   90.00
_cell.angle_beta   90.00
_cell.angle_gamma   90.00
#
_symmetry.space_group_name_H-M   'P 1'
#
loop_
_entity.id
_entity.type
_entity.pdbx_description
1 polymer ?
#
loop_
_entity_poly.entity_id
_entity_poly.type
_entity_poly.pdbx_seq_one_letter_code
_entity_poly.pdbx_strand_id
1 'polypeptide(L)'
;MSASTEIFDVLAPQGRAYARHVRKATGATVTPEAMQTFLGEAVQRFVAGGGVSDLTDAIIEDTCRSITQFCVHRMSSRGQSPARKRLFDGLVGKAKAWAVADRRARRALVDRVKLRAYVEREATAFCAVPGQACGDDEREAVVVALVEFFGRMRAVRPAVVRPNRTAKGMQETDFQVGSVLGYEKSVAEDEGREPRRLSIDAILARLETEHVVLTDGRTTKGLKGVTRASVRGAVERTLGQPRRAAAIDRLPPTARDLVGALEAELPQNRISVVETVALAGKLWAPARTAAGHRQHVRRLRVAAEAVAAADIALHVAIVGSHVVVGRGRKLPEGEKLQAIVDGAVNPKRGRRGVTVLSRGLVPARQGLWGTLEGQIAQSVCRVAASQGGEDDVWATLAAVGQDGAADAFQAVWDGAGEQVRRDSLTLADAVEKAVVSQVYGRLSQQASAGVDLFRTIVGRARDLGLDQAWAFYVAKGDMADRLRRDTTGARERARRIGAALSKAPCPEAWEAAVLLDAYAVRPGRRHSHPVVAMPRAPKPVAAPAPAPVPAPEFFPTPVRDAMLSVEMADEIKAHWRVNRMQPAAQALKAVYLGYDIEEAKAFDLDELPVPSSVEEMTEGLRRVLRWWKSPELALVARLDEDLDEVLRRSIVNAGIALREHGWGAFVTAGAIVPAIASAARSVDGVRALPRRLLQADEYMRWLIEQKASKAA
;
A
#
# COMPACT_ATOMS: atom_id res chain seq x y z
N MET A 1 -53.22 -62.49 22.03
CA MET A 1 -52.75 -62.48 20.63
C MET A 1 -51.79 -61.32 20.50
N SER A 2 -50.62 -61.50 19.90
CA SER A 2 -49.56 -60.48 19.86
C SER A 2 -49.62 -59.72 18.53
N ALA A 3 -49.61 -58.39 18.60
CA ALA A 3 -49.43 -57.53 17.43
C ALA A 3 -48.20 -57.98 16.62
N SER A 4 -48.33 -58.01 15.28
CA SER A 4 -47.22 -58.37 14.41
C SER A 4 -46.16 -57.26 14.47
N THR A 5 -44.96 -57.60 14.91
CA THR A 5 -43.83 -56.67 15.02
C THR A 5 -43.44 -56.10 13.66
N GLU A 6 -43.55 -56.89 12.59
CA GLU A 6 -43.19 -56.47 11.24
C GLU A 6 -44.15 -55.41 10.69
N ILE A 7 -45.46 -55.59 10.88
CA ILE A 7 -46.47 -54.59 10.50
C ILE A 7 -46.32 -53.33 11.36
N PHE A 8 -46.07 -53.51 12.66
CA PHE A 8 -45.90 -52.39 13.57
C PHE A 8 -44.73 -51.50 13.16
N ASP A 9 -43.58 -52.07 12.81
CA ASP A 9 -42.39 -51.32 12.43
C ASP A 9 -42.55 -50.55 11.11
N VAL A 10 -43.35 -51.07 10.17
CA VAL A 10 -43.64 -50.39 8.91
C VAL A 10 -44.70 -49.29 9.07
N LEU A 11 -45.77 -49.57 9.81
CA LEU A 11 -46.91 -48.65 9.90
C LEU A 11 -46.77 -47.60 11.02
N ALA A 12 -46.05 -47.90 12.11
CA ALA A 12 -45.86 -46.94 13.20
C ALA A 12 -45.12 -45.65 12.78
N PRO A 13 -44.08 -45.67 11.92
CA PRO A 13 -43.51 -44.45 11.34
C PRO A 13 -44.52 -43.62 10.54
N GLN A 14 -45.39 -44.28 9.75
CA GLN A 14 -46.40 -43.62 8.93
C GLN A 14 -47.49 -42.98 9.79
N GLY A 15 -48.01 -43.70 10.79
CA GLY A 15 -48.94 -43.16 11.78
C GLY A 15 -48.36 -41.97 12.54
N ARG A 16 -47.06 -42.01 12.88
CA ARG A 16 -46.35 -40.87 13.50
C ARG A 16 -46.25 -39.66 12.56
N ALA A 17 -45.94 -39.88 11.29
CA ALA A 17 -45.85 -38.81 10.30
C ALA A 17 -47.22 -38.14 10.09
N TYR A 18 -48.28 -38.94 9.98
CA TYR A 18 -49.66 -38.47 9.87
C TYR A 18 -50.09 -37.65 11.10
N ALA A 19 -49.83 -38.15 12.31
CA ALA A 19 -50.13 -37.42 13.55
C ALA A 19 -49.44 -36.04 13.60
N ARG A 20 -48.17 -35.97 13.17
CA ARG A 20 -47.43 -34.69 13.08
C ARG A 20 -47.99 -33.78 12.00
N HIS A 21 -48.37 -34.32 10.85
CA HIS A 21 -48.96 -33.55 9.75
C HIS A 21 -50.27 -32.89 10.19
N VAL A 22 -51.21 -33.66 10.74
CA VAL A 22 -52.49 -33.13 11.19
C VAL A 22 -52.28 -32.07 12.27
N ARG A 23 -51.42 -32.33 13.26
CA ARG A 23 -51.11 -31.32 14.30
C ARG A 23 -50.51 -30.03 13.72
N LYS A 24 -49.71 -30.12 12.65
CA LYS A 24 -49.14 -28.95 11.97
C LYS A 24 -50.18 -28.20 11.13
N ALA A 25 -51.13 -28.92 10.53
CA ALA A 25 -52.14 -28.36 9.65
C ALA A 25 -53.33 -27.75 10.40
N THR A 26 -53.83 -28.43 11.45
CA THR A 26 -55.06 -28.07 12.17
C THR A 26 -54.80 -27.57 13.59
N GLY A 27 -53.60 -27.75 14.13
CA GLY A 27 -53.26 -27.38 15.51
C GLY A 27 -53.80 -28.33 16.59
N ALA A 28 -54.70 -29.26 16.24
CA ALA A 28 -55.31 -30.22 17.16
C ALA A 28 -54.63 -31.60 17.12
N THR A 29 -54.84 -32.42 18.16
CA THR A 29 -54.40 -33.82 18.19
C THR A 29 -55.30 -34.68 17.32
N VAL A 30 -54.74 -35.70 16.65
CA VAL A 30 -55.51 -36.66 15.84
C VAL A 30 -56.42 -37.49 16.72
N THR A 31 -57.68 -37.68 16.29
CA THR A 31 -58.63 -38.55 16.99
C THR A 31 -58.31 -40.04 16.74
N PRO A 32 -58.62 -40.94 17.69
CA PRO A 32 -58.38 -42.38 17.51
C PRO A 32 -59.03 -42.94 16.23
N GLU A 33 -60.25 -42.50 15.94
CA GLU A 33 -61.01 -42.89 14.74
C GLU A 33 -60.29 -42.51 13.44
N ALA A 34 -59.83 -41.25 13.32
CA ALA A 34 -59.12 -40.78 12.14
C ALA A 34 -57.75 -41.47 11.95
N MET A 35 -57.11 -41.88 13.05
CA MET A 35 -55.87 -42.67 13.00
C MET A 35 -56.14 -44.10 12.54
N GLN A 36 -57.22 -44.72 13.03
CA GLN A 36 -57.60 -46.08 12.62
C GLN A 36 -57.99 -46.15 11.15
N THR A 37 -58.74 -45.18 10.61
CA THR A 37 -59.07 -45.12 9.18
C THR A 37 -57.81 -44.98 8.32
N PHE A 38 -56.89 -44.08 8.70
CA PHE A 38 -55.61 -43.91 7.99
C PHE A 38 -54.76 -45.18 8.01
N LEU A 39 -54.66 -45.85 9.16
CA LEU A 39 -53.90 -47.09 9.28
C LEU A 39 -54.57 -48.24 8.50
N GLY A 40 -55.90 -48.32 8.47
CA GLY A 40 -56.63 -49.32 7.67
C GLY A 40 -56.31 -49.22 6.18
N GLU A 41 -56.30 -48.01 5.62
CA GLU A 41 -55.87 -47.78 4.23
C GLU A 41 -54.38 -48.08 4.02
N ALA A 42 -53.53 -47.75 5.00
CA ALA A 42 -52.09 -48.01 4.92
C ALA A 42 -51.77 -49.51 4.96
N VAL A 43 -52.53 -50.31 5.72
CA VAL A 43 -52.44 -51.78 5.71
C VAL A 43 -52.84 -52.33 4.35
N GLN A 44 -53.95 -51.87 3.77
CA GLN A 44 -54.40 -52.33 2.45
C GLN A 44 -53.32 -52.09 1.37
N ARG A 45 -52.66 -50.92 1.41
CA ARG A 45 -51.54 -50.62 0.52
C ARG A 45 -50.31 -51.49 0.78
N PHE A 46 -50.02 -51.81 2.04
CA PHE A 46 -48.90 -52.67 2.42
C PHE A 46 -49.10 -54.13 1.97
N VAL A 47 -50.31 -54.67 2.12
CA VAL A 47 -50.67 -56.02 1.67
C VAL A 47 -50.67 -56.09 0.14
N ALA A 48 -51.25 -55.09 -0.55
CA ALA A 48 -51.24 -55.03 -2.02
C ALA A 48 -49.82 -54.89 -2.62
N GLY A 49 -48.87 -54.33 -1.87
CA GLY A 49 -47.47 -54.16 -2.26
C GLY A 49 -46.59 -55.40 -2.10
N GLY A 50 -47.16 -56.57 -1.79
CA GLY A 50 -46.42 -57.82 -1.57
C GLY A 50 -45.92 -58.03 -0.14
N GLY A 51 -46.55 -57.38 0.85
CA GLY A 51 -46.36 -57.71 2.27
C GLY A 51 -46.88 -59.10 2.63
N VAL A 52 -46.62 -59.55 3.87
CA VAL A 52 -46.94 -60.91 4.37
C VAL A 52 -48.41 -61.30 4.08
N SER A 53 -48.61 -62.40 3.35
CA SER A 53 -49.93 -62.85 2.85
C SER A 53 -50.82 -63.53 3.90
N ASP A 54 -50.24 -63.97 5.02
CA ASP A 54 -50.90 -64.86 5.99
C ASP A 54 -51.28 -64.13 7.29
N LEU A 55 -51.80 -62.91 7.15
CA LEU A 55 -52.23 -62.09 8.29
C LEU A 55 -53.75 -62.19 8.44
N THR A 56 -54.21 -62.71 9.58
CA THR A 56 -55.63 -62.69 9.91
C THR A 56 -56.09 -61.26 10.24
N ASP A 57 -57.33 -60.93 9.87
CA ASP A 57 -57.93 -59.61 10.14
C ASP A 57 -57.81 -59.20 11.63
N ALA A 58 -57.86 -60.17 12.54
CA ALA A 58 -57.68 -59.95 13.98
C ALA A 58 -56.28 -59.44 14.37
N ILE A 59 -55.21 -59.91 13.70
CA ILE A 59 -53.83 -59.46 13.96
C ILE A 59 -53.61 -58.05 13.41
N ILE A 60 -54.20 -57.75 12.25
CA ILE A 60 -54.19 -56.42 11.65
C ILE A 60 -54.89 -55.41 12.56
N GLU A 61 -56.08 -55.76 13.05
CA GLU A 61 -56.86 -54.89 13.91
C GLU A 61 -56.14 -54.61 15.24
N ASP A 62 -55.57 -55.65 15.87
CA ASP A 62 -54.84 -55.51 17.14
C ASP A 62 -53.54 -54.70 16.98
N THR A 63 -52.87 -54.84 15.84
CA THR A 63 -51.68 -54.04 15.50
C THR A 63 -52.04 -52.58 15.24
N CYS A 64 -53.11 -52.31 14.47
CA CYS A 64 -53.60 -50.94 14.24
C CYS A 64 -54.07 -50.26 15.53
N ARG A 65 -54.72 -51.03 16.41
CA ARG A 65 -55.13 -50.57 17.75
C ARG A 65 -53.92 -50.20 18.60
N SER A 66 -52.89 -51.05 18.62
CA SER A 66 -51.64 -50.80 19.35
C SER A 66 -50.88 -49.57 18.83
N ILE A 67 -50.78 -49.40 17.50
CA ILE A 67 -50.16 -48.21 16.88
C ILE A 67 -50.96 -46.95 17.20
N THR A 68 -52.30 -47.02 17.14
CA THR A 68 -53.18 -45.91 17.50
C THR A 68 -52.98 -45.51 18.95
N GLN A 69 -52.95 -46.49 19.87
CA GLN A 69 -52.71 -46.23 21.28
C GLN A 69 -51.33 -45.59 21.52
N PHE A 70 -50.30 -46.05 20.81
CA PHE A 70 -48.97 -45.47 20.88
C PHE A 70 -48.89 -44.04 20.31
N CYS A 71 -49.46 -43.80 19.14
CA CYS A 71 -49.35 -42.53 18.41
C CYS A 71 -50.29 -41.44 18.95
N VAL A 72 -51.49 -41.81 19.43
CA VAL A 72 -52.48 -40.86 19.95
C VAL A 72 -52.31 -40.62 21.45
N HIS A 73 -52.06 -41.68 22.24
CA HIS A 73 -52.03 -41.56 23.71
C HIS A 73 -50.62 -41.50 24.31
N ARG A 74 -49.63 -42.24 23.80
CA ARG A 74 -48.25 -42.17 24.34
C ARG A 74 -47.40 -41.03 23.78
N MET A 75 -47.69 -40.51 22.58
CA MET A 75 -47.02 -39.31 22.06
C MET A 75 -47.64 -37.99 22.51
N SER A 76 -48.91 -37.98 22.94
CA SER A 76 -49.57 -36.79 23.49
C SER A 76 -49.06 -36.41 24.89
N SER A 77 -48.33 -37.29 25.58
CA SER A 77 -47.63 -36.98 26.83
C SER A 77 -46.40 -36.06 26.67
N ARG A 78 -46.02 -35.69 25.43
CA ARG A 78 -45.15 -34.51 25.16
C ARG A 78 -45.95 -33.23 24.90
N GLY A 79 -47.21 -33.17 25.32
CA GLY A 79 -47.92 -31.91 25.50
C GLY A 79 -47.34 -31.21 26.74
N GLN A 80 -46.77 -30.01 26.55
CA GLN A 80 -46.51 -29.14 27.69
C GLN A 80 -47.83 -28.97 28.45
N SER A 81 -47.84 -29.24 29.77
CA SER A 81 -48.98 -28.83 30.60
C SER A 81 -49.22 -27.32 30.39
N PRO A 82 -50.45 -26.83 30.54
CA PRO A 82 -50.74 -25.41 30.43
C PRO A 82 -49.82 -24.56 31.34
N ALA A 83 -49.48 -25.07 32.52
CA ALA A 83 -48.55 -24.46 33.46
C ALA A 83 -47.12 -24.40 32.89
N ARG A 84 -46.60 -25.52 32.37
CA ARG A 84 -45.26 -25.59 31.75
C ARG A 84 -45.14 -24.67 30.54
N LYS A 85 -46.18 -24.57 29.71
CA LYS A 85 -46.19 -23.67 28.55
C LYS A 85 -46.17 -22.20 28.96
N ARG A 86 -46.99 -21.81 29.93
CA ARG A 86 -46.99 -20.43 30.47
C ARG A 86 -45.62 -20.05 31.07
N LEU A 87 -45.00 -20.97 31.83
CA LEU A 87 -43.66 -20.77 32.38
C LEU A 87 -42.61 -20.60 31.28
N PHE A 88 -42.64 -21.46 30.25
CA PHE A 88 -41.72 -21.37 29.12
C PHE A 88 -41.87 -20.03 28.37
N ASP A 89 -43.10 -19.66 28.01
CA ASP A 89 -43.39 -18.42 27.29
C ASP A 89 -42.97 -17.17 28.10
N GLY A 90 -43.16 -17.19 29.42
CA GLY A 90 -42.73 -16.11 30.32
C GLY A 90 -41.21 -15.98 30.47
N LEU A 91 -40.45 -17.07 30.34
CA LEU A 91 -39.00 -17.10 30.58
C LEU A 91 -38.15 -17.02 29.30
N VAL A 92 -38.64 -17.47 28.15
CA VAL A 92 -37.87 -17.51 26.88
C VAL A 92 -37.26 -16.16 26.53
N GLY A 93 -38.05 -15.08 26.62
CA GLY A 93 -37.59 -13.74 26.28
C GLY A 93 -36.44 -13.26 27.20
N LYS A 94 -36.58 -13.52 28.51
CA LYS A 94 -35.60 -13.15 29.53
C LYS A 94 -34.30 -13.96 29.40
N ALA A 95 -34.40 -15.27 29.24
CA ALA A 95 -33.25 -16.16 29.04
C ALA A 95 -32.46 -15.77 27.77
N LYS A 96 -33.16 -15.47 26.66
CA LYS A 96 -32.54 -15.00 25.42
C LYS A 96 -31.82 -13.65 25.61
N ALA A 97 -32.46 -12.68 26.26
CA ALA A 97 -31.89 -11.36 26.49
C ALA A 97 -30.60 -11.46 27.33
N TRP A 98 -30.64 -12.24 28.40
CA TRP A 98 -29.48 -12.49 29.26
C TRP A 98 -28.34 -13.17 28.48
N ALA A 99 -28.63 -14.25 27.75
CA ALA A 99 -27.63 -14.97 26.96
C ALA A 99 -26.98 -14.08 25.89
N VAL A 100 -27.74 -13.15 25.29
CA VAL A 100 -27.21 -12.16 24.34
C VAL A 100 -26.30 -11.13 25.02
N ALA A 101 -26.60 -10.72 26.25
CA ALA A 101 -25.76 -9.80 27.02
C ALA A 101 -24.45 -10.46 27.47
N ASP A 102 -24.52 -11.67 28.03
CA ASP A 102 -23.33 -12.43 28.50
C ASP A 102 -22.34 -12.69 27.37
N ARG A 103 -22.82 -13.19 26.21
CA ARG A 103 -21.93 -13.42 25.05
C ARG A 103 -21.30 -12.13 24.50
N ARG A 104 -21.96 -10.98 24.63
CA ARG A 104 -21.43 -9.68 24.18
C ARG A 104 -20.37 -9.16 25.14
N ALA A 105 -20.60 -9.31 26.44
CA ALA A 105 -19.65 -8.92 27.47
C ALA A 105 -18.39 -9.80 27.45
N ARG A 106 -18.55 -11.12 27.39
CA ARG A 106 -17.44 -12.08 27.46
C ARG A 106 -16.78 -12.40 26.13
N ARG A 107 -17.46 -12.10 25.01
CA ARG A 107 -17.06 -12.53 23.65
C ARG A 107 -16.76 -14.04 23.53
N ALA A 108 -17.35 -14.86 24.39
CA ALA A 108 -17.18 -16.31 24.46
C ALA A 108 -18.52 -17.03 24.27
N LEU A 109 -18.51 -18.36 24.36
CA LEU A 109 -19.74 -19.14 24.51
C LEU A 109 -20.48 -18.72 25.79
N VAL A 110 -21.81 -18.82 25.77
CA VAL A 110 -22.66 -18.48 26.91
C VAL A 110 -22.32 -19.40 28.08
N ASP A 111 -22.11 -18.81 29.26
CA ASP A 111 -21.84 -19.57 30.48
C ASP A 111 -23.10 -20.28 30.96
N ARG A 112 -23.13 -21.61 30.80
CA ARG A 112 -24.29 -22.44 31.13
C ARG A 112 -24.61 -22.45 32.62
N VAL A 113 -23.59 -22.34 33.48
CA VAL A 113 -23.77 -22.36 34.93
C VAL A 113 -24.43 -21.06 35.38
N LYS A 114 -23.94 -19.91 34.88
CA LYS A 114 -24.53 -18.61 35.18
C LYS A 114 -25.91 -18.43 34.56
N LEU A 115 -26.13 -18.94 33.34
CA LEU A 115 -27.45 -18.94 32.71
C LEU A 115 -28.45 -19.79 33.50
N ARG A 116 -28.04 -20.97 33.98
CA ARG A 116 -28.89 -21.85 34.81
C ARG A 116 -29.32 -21.15 36.10
N ALA A 117 -28.38 -20.59 36.85
CA ALA A 117 -28.68 -19.86 38.08
C ALA A 117 -29.63 -18.66 37.83
N TYR A 118 -29.46 -17.94 36.71
CA TYR A 118 -30.35 -16.85 36.33
C TYR A 118 -31.77 -17.34 36.01
N VAL A 119 -31.90 -18.38 35.18
CA VAL A 119 -33.20 -18.92 34.77
C VAL A 119 -33.93 -19.58 35.94
N GLU A 120 -33.22 -20.29 36.83
CA GLU A 120 -33.80 -20.86 38.06
C GLU A 120 -34.38 -19.77 38.97
N ARG A 121 -33.66 -18.66 39.17
CA ARG A 121 -34.14 -17.53 39.96
C ARG A 121 -35.41 -16.91 39.36
N GLU A 122 -35.43 -16.70 38.05
CA GLU A 122 -36.61 -16.14 37.35
C GLU A 122 -37.79 -17.13 37.35
N ALA A 123 -37.53 -18.43 37.25
CA ALA A 123 -38.56 -19.47 37.31
C ALA A 123 -39.20 -19.55 38.71
N THR A 124 -38.40 -19.49 39.77
CA THR A 124 -38.90 -19.42 41.15
C THR A 124 -39.73 -18.16 41.38
N ALA A 125 -39.28 -17.00 40.87
CA ALA A 125 -40.04 -15.76 40.97
C ALA A 125 -41.37 -15.81 40.20
N PHE A 126 -41.42 -16.49 39.05
CA PHE A 126 -42.65 -16.70 38.29
C PHE A 126 -43.63 -17.61 39.05
N CYS A 127 -43.16 -18.73 39.60
CA CYS A 127 -44.01 -19.65 40.35
C CYS A 127 -44.53 -19.08 41.68
N ALA A 128 -43.88 -18.04 42.23
CA ALA A 128 -44.33 -17.37 43.45
C ALA A 128 -45.56 -16.47 43.24
N VAL A 129 -45.95 -16.19 41.99
CA VAL A 129 -47.13 -15.38 41.67
C VAL A 129 -48.41 -16.23 41.81
N PRO A 130 -49.43 -15.77 42.56
CA PRO A 130 -50.71 -16.48 42.68
C PRO A 130 -51.33 -16.78 41.31
N GLY A 131 -51.73 -18.04 41.07
CA GLY A 131 -52.29 -18.49 39.79
C GLY A 131 -51.26 -18.96 38.75
N GLN A 132 -49.97 -18.94 39.07
CA GLN A 132 -48.86 -19.39 38.20
C GLN A 132 -48.09 -20.60 38.78
N ALA A 133 -48.72 -21.35 39.69
CA ALA A 133 -48.13 -22.55 40.28
C ALA A 133 -47.80 -23.60 39.20
N CYS A 134 -46.58 -24.13 39.26
CA CYS A 134 -46.03 -25.13 38.35
C CYS A 134 -45.32 -26.18 39.22
N GLY A 135 -45.41 -27.46 38.88
CA GLY A 135 -44.71 -28.51 39.64
C GLY A 135 -43.18 -28.34 39.56
N ASP A 136 -42.46 -28.82 40.58
CA ASP A 136 -41.00 -28.72 40.62
C ASP A 136 -40.34 -29.42 39.42
N ASP A 137 -40.85 -30.58 39.02
CA ASP A 137 -40.39 -31.34 37.84
C ASP A 137 -40.61 -30.56 36.52
N GLU A 138 -41.74 -29.85 36.42
CA GLU A 138 -42.07 -29.04 35.25
C GLU A 138 -41.18 -27.79 35.16
N ARG A 139 -40.90 -27.18 36.32
CA ARG A 139 -39.98 -26.05 36.46
C ARG A 139 -38.57 -26.45 36.05
N GLU A 140 -38.05 -27.54 36.59
CA GLU A 140 -36.73 -28.06 36.25
C GLU A 140 -36.62 -28.37 34.75
N ALA A 141 -37.64 -29.01 34.18
CA ALA A 141 -37.65 -29.35 32.76
C ALA A 141 -37.67 -28.12 31.83
N VAL A 142 -38.22 -26.98 32.26
CA VAL A 142 -38.17 -25.71 31.51
C VAL A 142 -36.80 -25.05 31.64
N VAL A 143 -36.24 -25.01 32.87
CA VAL A 143 -34.90 -24.48 33.12
C VAL A 143 -33.87 -25.21 32.27
N VAL A 144 -33.86 -26.55 32.31
CA VAL A 144 -32.91 -27.39 31.55
C VAL A 144 -33.05 -27.11 30.06
N ALA A 145 -34.27 -27.07 29.53
CA ALA A 145 -34.51 -26.82 28.10
C ALA A 145 -34.00 -25.44 27.64
N LEU A 146 -34.23 -24.39 28.43
CA LEU A 146 -33.78 -23.04 28.09
C LEU A 146 -32.26 -22.89 28.19
N VAL A 147 -31.65 -23.47 29.24
CA VAL A 147 -30.19 -23.48 29.42
C VAL A 147 -29.52 -24.25 28.29
N GLU A 148 -30.07 -25.39 27.89
CA GLU A 148 -29.52 -26.19 26.80
C GLU A 148 -29.65 -25.46 25.46
N PHE A 149 -30.80 -24.85 25.18
CA PHE A 149 -31.05 -24.15 23.92
C PHE A 149 -30.17 -22.89 23.78
N PHE A 150 -30.18 -22.01 24.78
CA PHE A 150 -29.43 -20.75 24.72
C PHE A 150 -27.94 -20.93 25.08
N GLY A 151 -27.58 -21.96 25.84
CA GLY A 151 -26.20 -22.36 26.11
C GLY A 151 -25.46 -22.93 24.88
N ARG A 152 -26.17 -23.19 23.77
CA ARG A 152 -25.59 -23.54 22.46
C ARG A 152 -25.33 -22.32 21.57
N MET A 153 -25.67 -21.10 22.01
CA MET A 153 -25.42 -19.89 21.23
C MET A 153 -23.90 -19.69 21.03
N ARG A 154 -23.50 -19.56 19.77
CA ARG A 154 -22.09 -19.34 19.41
C ARG A 154 -21.59 -17.98 19.90
N ALA A 155 -20.29 -17.91 20.16
CA ALA A 155 -19.58 -16.68 20.50
C ALA A 155 -19.82 -15.60 19.44
N VAL A 156 -19.80 -14.33 19.88
CA VAL A 156 -19.89 -13.18 18.97
C VAL A 156 -18.67 -13.22 18.05
N ARG A 157 -18.89 -13.40 16.74
CA ARG A 157 -17.81 -13.29 15.76
C ARG A 157 -17.17 -11.91 15.90
N PRO A 158 -15.84 -11.80 15.96
CA PRO A 158 -15.19 -10.50 15.96
C PRO A 158 -15.64 -9.71 14.72
N ALA A 159 -15.74 -8.39 14.87
CA ALA A 159 -16.06 -7.52 13.73
C ALA A 159 -15.05 -7.80 12.62
N VAL A 160 -15.56 -8.12 11.42
CA VAL A 160 -14.71 -8.32 10.24
C VAL A 160 -13.98 -7.01 9.99
N VAL A 161 -12.67 -6.99 10.27
CA VAL A 161 -11.80 -5.86 9.95
C VAL A 161 -11.84 -5.72 8.43
N ARG A 162 -12.42 -4.62 7.94
CA ARG A 162 -12.52 -4.35 6.50
C ARG A 162 -11.32 -3.50 6.09
N PRO A 163 -10.42 -4.01 5.23
CA PRO A 163 -9.13 -3.38 4.89
C PRO A 163 -9.15 -1.94 4.36
N ASN A 164 -10.31 -1.36 4.01
CA ASN A 164 -10.43 0.02 3.48
C ASN A 164 -11.43 0.93 4.19
N ARG A 165 -12.15 0.44 5.21
CA ARG A 165 -13.25 1.22 5.82
C ARG A 165 -12.96 1.72 7.23
N THR A 166 -11.97 1.15 7.90
CA THR A 166 -11.62 1.51 9.28
C THR A 166 -10.14 1.84 9.37
N ALA A 167 -9.78 2.80 10.22
CA ALA A 167 -8.37 3.18 10.46
C ALA A 167 -7.52 1.96 10.83
N LYS A 168 -8.07 1.08 11.68
CA LYS A 168 -7.44 -0.18 12.08
C LYS A 168 -7.21 -1.13 10.90
N GLY A 169 -8.14 -1.20 9.93
CA GLY A 169 -7.98 -2.03 8.74
C GLY A 169 -6.92 -1.50 7.78
N MET A 170 -6.79 -0.17 7.68
CA MET A 170 -5.72 0.45 6.88
C MET A 170 -4.34 0.20 7.51
N GLN A 171 -4.21 0.42 8.83
CA GLN A 171 -2.96 0.13 9.56
C GLN A 171 -2.54 -1.34 9.43
N GLU A 172 -3.51 -2.25 9.55
CA GLU A 172 -3.26 -3.69 9.35
C GLU A 172 -2.74 -3.96 7.94
N THR A 173 -3.39 -3.42 6.92
CA THR A 173 -2.97 -3.59 5.52
C THR A 173 -1.56 -3.03 5.28
N ASP A 174 -1.26 -1.86 5.86
CA ASP A 174 0.04 -1.22 5.76
C ASP A 174 1.14 -2.06 6.41
N PHE A 175 0.87 -2.61 7.60
CA PHE A 175 1.79 -3.51 8.28
C PHE A 175 2.06 -4.77 7.44
N GLN A 176 1.01 -5.43 6.91
CA GLN A 176 1.20 -6.65 6.13
C GLN A 176 1.93 -6.41 4.81
N VAL A 177 1.62 -5.32 4.11
CA VAL A 177 2.34 -4.93 2.89
C VAL A 177 3.80 -4.62 3.22
N GLY A 178 4.06 -3.92 4.32
CA GLY A 178 5.41 -3.67 4.82
C GLY A 178 6.18 -4.95 5.10
N SER A 179 5.57 -5.94 5.75
CA SER A 179 6.17 -7.25 6.02
C SER A 179 6.51 -8.02 4.75
N VAL A 180 5.63 -8.03 3.75
CA VAL A 180 5.90 -8.69 2.45
C VAL A 180 7.08 -8.04 1.72
N LEU A 181 7.14 -6.71 1.72
CA LEU A 181 8.26 -5.96 1.11
C LEU A 181 9.56 -6.14 1.89
N GLY A 182 9.49 -6.15 3.22
CA GLY A 182 10.63 -6.39 4.10
C GLY A 182 11.22 -7.78 3.93
N TYR A 183 10.37 -8.80 3.80
CA TYR A 183 10.80 -10.18 3.53
C TYR A 183 11.49 -10.32 2.18
N GLU A 184 10.98 -9.70 1.12
CA GLU A 184 11.67 -9.69 -0.17
C GLU A 184 13.03 -9.00 -0.10
N LYS A 185 13.13 -7.93 0.69
CA LYS A 185 14.39 -7.23 0.91
C LYS A 185 15.40 -8.10 1.67
N SER A 186 14.99 -8.79 2.73
CA SER A 186 15.88 -9.69 3.48
C SER A 186 16.34 -10.87 2.63
N VAL A 187 15.43 -11.49 1.87
CA VAL A 187 15.80 -12.58 0.95
C VAL A 187 16.77 -12.09 -0.13
N ALA A 188 16.57 -10.88 -0.66
CA ALA A 188 17.47 -10.31 -1.65
C ALA A 188 18.86 -10.01 -1.08
N GLU A 189 18.94 -9.52 0.16
CA GLU A 189 20.20 -9.31 0.88
C GLU A 189 20.93 -10.63 1.14
N ASP A 190 20.22 -11.67 1.60
CA ASP A 190 20.77 -13.01 1.81
C ASP A 190 21.28 -13.66 0.51
N GLU A 191 20.59 -13.40 -0.61
CA GLU A 191 20.95 -13.89 -1.95
C GLU A 191 21.96 -12.98 -2.69
N GLY A 192 22.39 -11.86 -2.09
CA GLY A 192 23.35 -10.92 -2.70
C GLY A 192 22.83 -10.23 -3.97
N ARG A 193 21.51 -10.05 -4.10
CA ARG A 193 20.86 -9.42 -5.27
C ARG A 193 20.05 -8.19 -4.89
N GLU A 194 19.64 -7.41 -5.89
CA GLU A 194 18.68 -6.34 -5.64
C GLU A 194 17.26 -6.87 -5.31
N PRO A 195 16.51 -6.21 -4.41
CA PRO A 195 15.14 -6.57 -4.08
C PRO A 195 14.23 -6.50 -5.31
N ARG A 196 13.45 -7.56 -5.56
CA ARG A 196 12.52 -7.56 -6.69
C ARG A 196 11.40 -6.56 -6.39
N ARG A 197 11.06 -5.73 -7.40
CA ARG A 197 9.87 -4.88 -7.34
C ARG A 197 8.61 -5.73 -7.50
N LEU A 198 8.03 -6.15 -6.38
CA LEU A 198 6.78 -6.90 -6.37
C LEU A 198 5.64 -6.06 -6.97
N SER A 199 4.88 -6.64 -7.89
CA SER A 199 3.69 -5.99 -8.44
C SER A 199 2.57 -5.95 -7.40
N ILE A 200 1.64 -5.00 -7.53
CA ILE A 200 0.47 -4.89 -6.63
C ILE A 200 -0.32 -6.21 -6.61
N ASP A 201 -0.41 -6.89 -7.75
CA ASP A 201 -1.13 -8.13 -7.89
C ASP A 201 -0.38 -9.31 -7.25
N ALA A 202 0.95 -9.31 -7.28
CA ALA A 202 1.77 -10.29 -6.57
C ALA A 202 1.68 -10.11 -5.04
N ILE A 203 1.70 -8.87 -4.56
CA ILE A 203 1.50 -8.57 -3.13
C ILE A 203 0.08 -8.95 -2.71
N LEU A 204 -0.93 -8.62 -3.52
CA LEU A 204 -2.32 -9.02 -3.26
C LEU A 204 -2.46 -10.54 -3.19
N ALA A 205 -1.89 -11.27 -4.15
CA ALA A 205 -1.93 -12.73 -4.18
C ALA A 205 -1.30 -13.32 -2.92
N ARG A 206 -0.11 -12.85 -2.51
CA ARG A 206 0.54 -13.26 -1.26
C ARG A 206 -0.34 -13.00 -0.04
N LEU A 207 -0.92 -11.81 0.06
CA LEU A 207 -1.82 -11.45 1.16
C LEU A 207 -3.11 -12.25 1.17
N GLU A 208 -3.55 -12.81 0.05
CA GLU A 208 -4.74 -13.67 -0.03
C GLU A 208 -4.42 -15.14 0.28
N THR A 209 -3.23 -15.63 -0.08
CA THR A 209 -2.90 -17.06 -0.02
C THR A 209 -2.02 -17.46 1.17
N GLU A 210 -1.09 -16.60 1.59
CA GLU A 210 -0.08 -16.91 2.60
C GLU A 210 -0.63 -16.74 4.03
N HIS A 211 0.09 -17.30 5.01
CA HIS A 211 -0.24 -17.09 6.42
C HIS A 211 0.19 -15.68 6.84
N VAL A 212 -0.79 -14.88 7.24
CA VAL A 212 -0.62 -13.48 7.63
C VAL A 212 -0.69 -13.37 9.16
N VAL A 213 0.30 -12.74 9.78
CA VAL A 213 0.38 -12.52 11.24
C VAL A 213 -0.29 -11.19 11.57
N LEU A 214 -1.51 -11.23 12.10
CA LEU A 214 -2.27 -10.02 12.45
C LEU A 214 -1.59 -9.21 13.55
N THR A 215 -1.89 -7.92 13.68
CA THR A 215 -1.35 -7.06 14.76
C THR A 215 -1.64 -7.53 16.19
N ASP A 216 -2.61 -8.43 16.39
CA ASP A 216 -2.91 -9.05 17.67
C ASP A 216 -2.16 -10.39 17.91
N GLY A 217 -1.17 -10.70 17.07
CA GLY A 217 -0.33 -11.90 17.19
C GLY A 217 -0.96 -13.18 16.64
N ARG A 218 -2.17 -13.12 16.08
CA ARG A 218 -2.86 -14.29 15.53
C ARG A 218 -2.47 -14.53 14.08
N THR A 219 -2.24 -15.79 13.71
CA THR A 219 -2.02 -16.17 12.31
C THR A 219 -3.33 -16.52 11.62
N THR A 220 -3.54 -15.98 10.42
CA THR A 220 -4.71 -16.30 9.58
C THR A 220 -4.26 -16.67 8.18
N LYS A 221 -4.98 -17.58 7.52
CA LYS A 221 -4.74 -17.88 6.11
C LYS A 221 -5.38 -16.77 5.27
N GLY A 222 -4.54 -15.87 4.77
CA GLY A 222 -4.93 -14.71 3.98
C GLY A 222 -5.67 -13.61 4.77
N LEU A 223 -5.53 -12.37 4.31
CA LEU A 223 -6.21 -11.20 4.82
C LEU A 223 -7.56 -11.02 4.09
N LYS A 224 -8.66 -11.44 4.73
CA LYS A 224 -9.99 -11.42 4.10
C LYS A 224 -10.46 -9.99 3.76
N GLY A 225 -10.83 -9.78 2.49
CA GLY A 225 -11.42 -8.53 2.00
C GLY A 225 -10.41 -7.46 1.59
N VAL A 226 -9.13 -7.81 1.43
CA VAL A 226 -8.13 -6.94 0.82
C VAL A 226 -8.48 -6.76 -0.65
N THR A 227 -8.30 -5.53 -1.15
CA THR A 227 -8.51 -5.22 -2.57
C THR A 227 -7.24 -4.69 -3.17
N ARG A 228 -7.12 -4.77 -4.49
CA ARG A 228 -6.02 -4.16 -5.25
C ARG A 228 -5.77 -2.69 -4.90
N ALA A 229 -6.85 -1.93 -4.66
CA ALA A 229 -6.77 -0.53 -4.26
C ALA A 229 -6.20 -0.35 -2.84
N SER A 230 -6.51 -1.27 -1.91
CA SER A 230 -5.94 -1.31 -0.55
C SER A 230 -4.43 -1.46 -0.60
N VAL A 231 -3.98 -2.47 -1.34
CA VAL A 231 -2.56 -2.82 -1.50
C VAL A 231 -1.83 -1.69 -2.19
N ARG A 232 -2.40 -1.13 -3.26
CA ARG A 232 -1.84 0.06 -3.92
C ARG A 232 -1.61 1.21 -2.94
N GLY A 233 -2.65 1.58 -2.19
CA GLY A 233 -2.56 2.68 -1.25
C GLY A 233 -1.56 2.42 -0.10
N ALA A 234 -1.45 1.17 0.35
CA ALA A 234 -0.47 0.76 1.35
C ALA A 234 0.96 0.84 0.79
N VAL A 235 1.22 0.26 -0.38
CA VAL A 235 2.54 0.33 -1.06
C VAL A 235 2.97 1.78 -1.28
N GLU A 236 2.04 2.65 -1.70
CA GLU A 236 2.29 4.09 -1.91
C GLU A 236 2.63 4.84 -0.61
N ARG A 237 2.11 4.39 0.55
CA ARG A 237 2.48 4.93 1.87
C ARG A 237 3.84 4.41 2.32
N THR A 238 4.14 3.13 2.10
CA THR A 238 5.36 2.48 2.60
C THR A 238 6.61 2.81 1.80
N LEU A 239 6.53 2.87 0.47
CA LEU A 239 7.69 3.10 -0.43
C LEU A 239 7.82 4.55 -0.92
N GLY A 240 6.92 5.44 -0.48
CA GLY A 240 6.71 6.73 -1.11
C GLY A 240 6.06 6.59 -2.50
N GLN A 241 5.80 7.72 -3.17
CA GLN A 241 5.14 7.74 -4.48
C GLN A 241 6.13 8.04 -5.61
N PRO A 242 7.03 7.11 -6.01
CA PRO A 242 8.02 7.35 -7.05
C PRO A 242 7.37 7.65 -8.42
N ARG A 243 6.17 7.11 -8.68
CA ARG A 243 5.39 7.46 -9.88
C ARG A 243 4.85 8.88 -9.84
N ARG A 244 4.41 9.36 -8.68
CA ARG A 244 3.97 10.74 -8.51
C ARG A 244 5.15 11.70 -8.57
N ALA A 245 6.26 11.39 -7.91
CA ALA A 245 7.50 12.15 -8.01
C ALA A 245 7.95 12.22 -9.48
N ALA A 246 8.01 11.09 -10.20
CA ALA A 246 8.33 11.07 -11.62
C ALA A 246 7.31 11.83 -12.49
N ALA A 247 6.01 11.80 -12.15
CA ALA A 247 4.99 12.58 -12.85
C ALA A 247 5.17 14.10 -12.61
N ILE A 248 5.50 14.50 -11.38
CA ILE A 248 5.86 15.88 -11.01
C ILE A 248 7.15 16.32 -11.73
N ASP A 249 8.13 15.43 -11.86
CA ASP A 249 9.38 15.70 -12.56
C ASP A 249 9.21 15.79 -14.09
N ARG A 250 8.15 15.20 -14.64
CA ARG A 250 7.77 15.36 -16.05
C ARG A 250 6.95 16.62 -16.31
N LEU A 251 6.40 17.27 -15.29
CA LEU A 251 5.65 18.51 -15.45
C LEU A 251 6.56 19.64 -15.96
N PRO A 252 6.00 20.58 -16.76
CA PRO A 252 6.67 21.83 -17.10
C PRO A 252 7.15 22.56 -15.82
N PRO A 253 8.27 23.30 -15.86
CA PRO A 253 8.86 23.93 -14.68
C PRO A 253 7.85 24.74 -13.85
N THR A 254 7.04 25.58 -14.52
CA THR A 254 6.00 26.37 -13.86
C THR A 254 4.91 25.53 -13.19
N ALA A 255 4.53 24.40 -13.79
CA ALA A 255 3.54 23.49 -13.21
C ALA A 255 4.13 22.74 -12.01
N ARG A 256 5.41 22.35 -12.07
CA ARG A 256 6.14 21.76 -10.93
C ARG A 256 6.25 22.74 -9.77
N ASP A 257 6.62 23.98 -10.05
CA ASP A 257 6.70 25.05 -9.04
C ASP A 257 5.33 25.32 -8.41
N LEU A 258 4.26 25.31 -9.20
CA LEU A 258 2.88 25.45 -8.73
C LEU A 258 2.48 24.28 -7.82
N VAL A 259 2.83 23.04 -8.17
CA VAL A 259 2.60 21.86 -7.32
C VAL A 259 3.30 22.03 -5.96
N GLY A 260 4.58 22.43 -5.97
CA GLY A 260 5.34 22.70 -4.75
C GLY A 260 4.70 23.79 -3.88
N ALA A 261 4.26 24.90 -4.49
CA ALA A 261 3.58 25.98 -3.76
C ALA A 261 2.29 25.51 -3.07
N LEU A 262 1.48 24.72 -3.79
CA LEU A 262 0.19 24.26 -3.30
C LEU A 262 0.33 23.17 -2.23
N GLU A 263 1.30 22.27 -2.34
CA GLU A 263 1.52 21.21 -1.36
C GLU A 263 2.11 21.70 -0.03
N ALA A 264 2.94 22.74 -0.08
CA ALA A 264 3.51 23.36 1.11
C ALA A 264 2.48 24.14 1.93
N GLU A 265 1.53 24.82 1.26
CA GLU A 265 0.63 25.77 1.93
C GLU A 265 -0.76 25.19 2.20
N LEU A 266 -1.20 24.15 1.47
CA LEU A 266 -2.58 23.66 1.54
C LEU A 266 -2.73 22.28 2.21
N PRO A 267 -3.76 22.10 3.07
CA PRO A 267 -4.01 20.84 3.76
C PRO A 267 -4.43 19.72 2.81
N GLN A 268 -4.01 18.48 3.12
CA GLN A 268 -4.40 17.28 2.38
C GLN A 268 -5.88 16.90 2.63
N ASN A 269 -6.51 16.27 1.65
CA ASN A 269 -7.89 15.76 1.67
C ASN A 269 -8.98 16.84 1.85
N ARG A 270 -8.68 18.10 1.53
CA ARG A 270 -9.61 19.24 1.56
C ARG A 270 -9.66 19.96 0.21
N ILE A 271 -10.75 20.69 -0.01
CA ILE A 271 -10.88 21.65 -1.11
C ILE A 271 -10.64 23.04 -0.53
N SER A 272 -9.65 23.74 -1.07
CA SER A 272 -9.27 25.09 -0.64
C SER A 272 -9.52 26.08 -1.78
N VAL A 273 -9.90 27.30 -1.42
CA VAL A 273 -10.06 28.42 -2.37
C VAL A 273 -8.98 29.45 -2.07
N VAL A 274 -8.26 29.89 -3.09
CA VAL A 274 -7.13 30.83 -2.98
C VAL A 274 -7.31 31.96 -3.99
N GLU A 275 -6.84 33.16 -3.70
CA GLU A 275 -6.82 34.24 -4.69
C GLU A 275 -5.79 33.99 -5.80
N THR A 276 -6.19 34.26 -7.05
CA THR A 276 -5.31 34.07 -8.22
C THR A 276 -4.09 34.99 -8.18
N VAL A 277 -4.25 36.20 -7.64
CA VAL A 277 -3.16 37.17 -7.51
C VAL A 277 -2.15 36.71 -6.46
N ALA A 278 -2.62 36.22 -5.32
CA ALA A 278 -1.76 35.67 -4.27
C ALA A 278 -0.95 34.46 -4.78
N LEU A 279 -1.60 33.54 -5.49
CA LEU A 279 -0.94 32.38 -6.09
C LEU A 279 0.05 32.78 -7.20
N ALA A 280 -0.26 33.80 -8.00
CA ALA A 280 0.67 34.36 -8.98
C ALA A 280 1.89 34.98 -8.30
N GLY A 281 1.70 35.69 -7.19
CA GLY A 281 2.77 36.30 -6.38
C GLY A 281 3.71 35.29 -5.73
N LYS A 282 3.30 34.02 -5.59
CA LYS A 282 4.19 32.91 -5.20
C LYS A 282 5.13 32.46 -6.33
N LEU A 283 4.73 32.64 -7.59
CA LEU A 283 5.47 32.10 -8.74
C LEU A 283 6.26 33.18 -9.50
N TRP A 284 5.80 34.43 -9.49
CA TRP A 284 6.42 35.51 -10.23
C TRP A 284 6.39 36.81 -9.45
N ALA A 285 7.25 37.73 -9.87
CA ALA A 285 7.20 39.12 -9.42
C ALA A 285 5.82 39.73 -9.64
N PRO A 286 5.33 40.58 -8.72
CA PRO A 286 4.08 41.29 -8.92
C PRO A 286 4.17 42.11 -10.21
N ALA A 287 3.19 41.89 -11.09
CA ALA A 287 3.14 42.61 -12.36
C ALA A 287 2.82 44.08 -12.09
N ARG A 288 3.56 45.01 -12.71
CA ARG A 288 3.28 46.46 -12.60
C ARG A 288 2.24 46.95 -13.62
N THR A 289 1.85 46.11 -14.57
CA THR A 289 0.93 46.46 -15.67
C THR A 289 -0.21 45.46 -15.78
N ALA A 290 -1.38 45.91 -16.24
CA ALA A 290 -2.55 45.04 -16.45
C ALA A 290 -2.29 43.93 -17.50
N ALA A 291 -1.41 44.19 -18.47
CA ALA A 291 -0.96 43.18 -19.44
C ALA A 291 -0.16 42.05 -18.76
N GLY A 292 0.75 42.40 -17.83
CA GLY A 292 1.51 41.43 -17.04
C GLY A 292 0.62 40.58 -16.15
N HIS A 293 -0.40 41.17 -15.51
CA HIS A 293 -1.39 40.42 -14.74
C HIS A 293 -2.14 39.39 -15.59
N ARG A 294 -2.63 39.80 -16.77
CA ARG A 294 -3.27 38.89 -17.74
C ARG A 294 -2.34 37.77 -18.17
N GLN A 295 -1.05 38.07 -18.37
CA GLN A 295 -0.04 37.08 -18.72
C GLN A 295 0.20 36.06 -17.59
N HIS A 296 0.27 36.49 -16.33
CA HIS A 296 0.40 35.58 -15.19
C HIS A 296 -0.80 34.65 -15.04
N VAL A 297 -2.03 35.18 -15.18
CA VAL A 297 -3.24 34.37 -15.16
C VAL A 297 -3.24 33.34 -16.30
N ARG A 298 -2.84 33.74 -17.52
CA ARG A 298 -2.72 32.82 -18.66
C ARG A 298 -1.71 31.69 -18.38
N ARG A 299 -0.54 32.03 -17.81
CA ARG A 299 0.49 31.04 -17.44
C ARG A 299 0.02 30.10 -16.32
N LEU A 300 -0.73 30.61 -15.34
CA LEU A 300 -1.36 29.78 -14.30
C LEU A 300 -2.37 28.79 -14.87
N ARG A 301 -3.19 29.20 -15.84
CA ARG A 301 -4.14 28.31 -16.52
C ARG A 301 -3.42 27.16 -17.21
N VAL A 302 -2.39 27.46 -18.01
CA VAL A 302 -1.56 26.44 -18.68
C VAL A 302 -0.90 25.49 -17.67
N ALA A 303 -0.41 26.03 -16.54
CA ALA A 303 0.17 25.21 -15.48
C ALA A 303 -0.87 24.32 -14.78
N ALA A 304 -2.06 24.84 -14.49
CA ALA A 304 -3.16 24.10 -13.89
C ALA A 304 -3.66 22.96 -14.79
N GLU A 305 -3.76 23.21 -16.10
CA GLU A 305 -4.10 22.18 -17.09
C GLU A 305 -3.07 21.05 -17.13
N ALA A 306 -1.77 21.38 -17.12
CA ALA A 306 -0.71 20.39 -17.06
C ALA A 306 -0.75 19.56 -15.76
N VAL A 307 -1.05 20.19 -14.62
CA VAL A 307 -1.22 19.49 -13.32
C VAL A 307 -2.43 18.55 -13.36
N ALA A 308 -3.56 19.01 -13.90
CA ALA A 308 -4.77 18.20 -14.00
C ALA A 308 -4.56 16.96 -14.90
N ALA A 309 -3.78 17.09 -15.97
CA ALA A 309 -3.43 16.00 -16.88
C ALA A 309 -2.44 14.97 -16.29
N ALA A 310 -1.65 15.35 -15.28
CA ALA A 310 -0.58 14.51 -14.74
C ALA A 310 -1.03 13.44 -13.73
N ASP A 311 -2.33 13.41 -13.37
CA ASP A 311 -2.93 12.43 -12.45
C ASP A 311 -2.19 12.27 -11.10
N ILE A 312 -1.68 13.37 -10.55
CA ILE A 312 -0.90 13.41 -9.30
C ILE A 312 -1.76 13.61 -8.04
N ALA A 313 -3.06 13.29 -8.13
CA ALA A 313 -4.07 13.51 -7.09
C ALA A 313 -4.16 14.97 -6.59
N LEU A 314 -3.74 15.93 -7.43
CA LEU A 314 -3.91 17.37 -7.20
C LEU A 314 -4.76 17.94 -8.34
N HIS A 315 -5.91 18.48 -7.99
CA HIS A 315 -6.84 19.07 -8.95
C HIS A 315 -6.87 20.58 -8.75
N VAL A 316 -6.67 21.34 -9.84
CA VAL A 316 -6.61 22.80 -9.81
C VAL A 316 -7.55 23.35 -10.87
N ALA A 317 -8.43 24.27 -10.49
CA ALA A 317 -9.33 24.96 -11.41
C ALA A 317 -9.32 26.46 -11.11
N ILE A 318 -9.33 27.29 -12.17
CA ILE A 318 -9.33 28.76 -12.04
C ILE A 318 -10.71 29.29 -12.39
N VAL A 319 -11.34 29.95 -11.43
CA VAL A 319 -12.71 30.48 -11.50
C VAL A 319 -12.69 31.97 -11.20
N GLY A 320 -12.82 32.80 -12.24
CA GLY A 320 -12.74 34.25 -12.10
C GLY A 320 -11.40 34.71 -11.51
N SER A 321 -11.45 35.38 -10.36
CA SER A 321 -10.29 35.85 -9.59
C SER A 321 -9.77 34.84 -8.56
N HIS A 322 -10.33 33.64 -8.49
CA HIS A 322 -9.97 32.62 -7.49
C HIS A 322 -9.48 31.32 -8.15
N VAL A 323 -8.65 30.59 -7.43
CA VAL A 323 -8.19 29.24 -7.75
C VAL A 323 -8.75 28.27 -6.72
N VAL A 324 -9.45 27.24 -7.18
CA VAL A 324 -9.96 26.15 -6.35
C VAL A 324 -9.01 24.97 -6.48
N VAL A 325 -8.56 24.45 -5.34
CA VAL A 325 -7.56 23.38 -5.27
C VAL A 325 -8.10 22.22 -4.45
N GLY A 326 -8.15 21.04 -5.04
CA GLY A 326 -8.51 19.79 -4.39
C GLY A 326 -7.30 18.89 -4.24
N ARG A 327 -6.72 18.82 -3.04
CA ARG A 327 -5.60 17.91 -2.73
C ARG A 327 -6.17 16.56 -2.29
N GLY A 328 -6.08 15.55 -3.14
CA GLY A 328 -6.65 14.21 -2.91
C GLY A 328 -8.17 14.12 -3.08
N ARG A 329 -8.82 15.18 -3.57
CA ARG A 329 -10.25 15.21 -3.88
C ARG A 329 -10.49 15.78 -5.26
N LYS A 330 -11.31 15.09 -6.06
CA LYS A 330 -11.80 15.63 -7.34
C LYS A 330 -12.62 16.89 -7.10
N LEU A 331 -12.42 17.88 -7.95
CA LEU A 331 -13.23 19.09 -7.97
C LEU A 331 -14.57 18.81 -8.65
N PRO A 332 -15.69 19.34 -8.13
CA PRO A 332 -16.95 19.32 -8.87
C PRO A 332 -16.86 20.25 -10.09
N GLU A 333 -17.69 20.01 -11.10
CA GLU A 333 -17.70 20.79 -12.35
C GLU A 333 -18.89 21.75 -12.42
N GLY A 334 -18.80 22.76 -13.30
CA GLY A 334 -19.88 23.70 -13.61
C GLY A 334 -20.32 24.57 -12.43
N GLU A 335 -21.63 24.76 -12.30
CA GLU A 335 -22.25 25.66 -11.28
C GLU A 335 -21.88 25.28 -9.84
N LYS A 336 -21.61 24.00 -9.57
CA LYS A 336 -21.21 23.53 -8.23
C LYS A 336 -19.82 24.02 -7.85
N LEU A 337 -18.92 24.22 -8.82
CA LEU A 337 -17.61 24.79 -8.57
C LEU A 337 -17.70 26.29 -8.27
N GLN A 338 -18.57 27.00 -9.00
CA GLN A 338 -18.86 28.41 -8.76
C GLN A 338 -19.46 28.64 -7.37
N ALA A 339 -20.41 27.79 -6.95
CA ALA A 339 -21.02 27.87 -5.61
C ALA A 339 -20.01 27.70 -4.46
N ILE A 340 -18.91 26.95 -4.67
CA ILE A 340 -17.82 26.83 -3.68
C ILE A 340 -17.07 28.16 -3.54
N VAL A 341 -16.79 28.84 -4.65
CA VAL A 341 -16.14 30.16 -4.64
C VAL A 341 -17.07 31.19 -4.01
N ASP A 342 -18.33 31.25 -4.44
CA ASP A 342 -19.31 32.19 -3.92
C ASP A 342 -19.52 31.99 -2.40
N GLY A 343 -19.58 30.74 -1.95
CA GLY A 343 -19.66 30.38 -0.53
C GLY A 343 -18.42 30.77 0.28
N ALA A 344 -17.22 30.78 -0.32
CA ALA A 344 -15.98 31.19 0.33
C ALA A 344 -15.80 32.71 0.38
N VAL A 345 -16.34 33.44 -0.61
CA VAL A 345 -16.22 34.89 -0.76
C VAL A 345 -17.33 35.66 -0.04
N ASN A 346 -18.52 35.08 0.17
CA ASN A 346 -19.67 35.81 0.70
C ASN A 346 -19.60 36.01 2.23
N PRO A 347 -19.45 37.25 2.73
CA PRO A 347 -19.15 37.53 4.14
C PRO A 347 -20.31 37.31 5.12
N LYS A 348 -21.56 37.17 4.63
CA LYS A 348 -22.76 37.05 5.49
C LYS A 348 -22.81 35.78 6.35
N ARG A 349 -21.96 34.77 6.10
CA ARG A 349 -21.89 33.52 6.88
C ARG A 349 -20.69 33.43 7.84
N GLY A 350 -19.91 34.50 8.02
CA GLY A 350 -18.87 34.57 9.07
C GLY A 350 -17.66 33.64 8.91
N ARG A 351 -17.55 32.87 7.81
CA ARG A 351 -16.33 32.12 7.48
C ARG A 351 -15.70 32.71 6.22
N ARG A 352 -14.64 33.50 6.38
CA ARG A 352 -13.71 33.82 5.28
C ARG A 352 -13.04 32.49 4.88
N GLY A 353 -13.62 31.82 3.89
CA GLY A 353 -13.17 30.49 3.44
C GLY A 353 -12.00 30.53 2.46
N VAL A 354 -11.58 31.73 2.05
CA VAL A 354 -10.40 31.93 1.19
C VAL A 354 -9.14 31.73 2.03
N THR A 355 -8.33 30.76 1.63
CA THR A 355 -7.05 30.44 2.26
C THR A 355 -6.02 31.50 1.87
N VAL A 356 -5.40 32.13 2.88
CA VAL A 356 -4.33 33.10 2.68
C VAL A 356 -3.01 32.36 2.60
N LEU A 357 -2.29 32.52 1.48
CA LEU A 357 -0.95 31.97 1.32
C LEU A 357 0.08 32.87 2.03
N SER A 358 1.19 32.28 2.49
CA SER A 358 2.31 33.07 2.98
C SER A 358 2.89 34.00 1.88
N ARG A 359 3.62 35.05 2.25
CA ARG A 359 4.21 35.99 1.27
C ARG A 359 5.49 35.40 0.63
N GLY A 360 5.98 36.00 -0.45
CA GLY A 360 7.25 35.63 -1.10
C GLY A 360 7.17 34.52 -2.16
N LEU A 361 8.25 34.38 -2.94
CA LEU A 361 8.34 33.40 -4.05
C LEU A 361 8.57 31.96 -3.54
N VAL A 362 8.26 30.96 -4.36
CA VAL A 362 8.66 29.57 -4.10
C VAL A 362 10.18 29.39 -4.12
N PRO A 363 10.76 28.49 -3.29
CA PRO A 363 12.22 28.32 -3.18
C PRO A 363 12.95 28.16 -4.52
N ALA A 364 12.38 27.37 -5.45
CA ALA A 364 12.96 27.17 -6.79
C ALA A 364 13.07 28.46 -7.63
N ARG A 365 12.31 29.51 -7.29
CA ARG A 365 12.28 30.80 -7.97
C ARG A 365 12.88 31.95 -7.16
N GLN A 366 13.34 31.66 -5.94
CA GLN A 366 14.01 32.61 -5.05
C GLN A 366 15.48 32.87 -5.47
N GLY A 367 16.02 32.14 -6.45
CA GLY A 367 17.39 32.34 -6.94
C GLY A 367 18.42 32.08 -5.84
N LEU A 368 19.25 33.08 -5.51
CA LEU A 368 20.23 33.00 -4.41
C LEU A 368 19.57 32.72 -3.06
N TRP A 369 18.33 33.18 -2.86
CA TRP A 369 17.62 33.05 -1.59
C TRP A 369 17.03 31.66 -1.37
N GLY A 370 16.93 30.85 -2.44
CA GLY A 370 16.50 29.45 -2.37
C GLY A 370 17.63 28.46 -2.10
N THR A 371 18.90 28.90 -2.15
CA THR A 371 20.04 28.02 -1.82
C THR A 371 20.19 27.86 -0.31
N LEU A 372 20.99 26.89 0.12
CA LEU A 372 21.24 26.65 1.55
C LEU A 372 21.78 27.91 2.25
N GLU A 373 22.69 28.66 1.60
CA GLU A 373 23.18 29.94 2.16
C GLU A 373 22.07 30.98 2.27
N GLY A 374 21.17 31.04 1.27
CA GLY A 374 20.02 31.92 1.27
C GLY A 374 19.02 31.61 2.37
N GLN A 375 18.73 30.33 2.61
CA GLN A 375 17.82 29.88 3.68
C GLN A 375 18.40 30.20 5.07
N ILE A 376 19.69 29.92 5.28
CA ILE A 376 20.38 30.27 6.53
C ILE A 376 20.38 31.79 6.73
N ALA A 377 20.63 32.58 5.68
CA ALA A 377 20.58 34.04 5.75
C ALA A 377 19.18 34.56 6.15
N GLN A 378 18.11 33.94 5.65
CA GLN A 378 16.74 34.30 6.05
C GLN A 378 16.49 34.02 7.53
N SER A 379 16.91 32.86 8.05
CA SER A 379 16.79 32.55 9.48
C SER A 379 17.63 33.52 10.34
N VAL A 380 18.86 33.84 9.93
CA VAL A 380 19.69 34.86 10.59
C VAL A 380 19.03 36.23 10.59
N CYS A 381 18.39 36.65 9.47
CA CYS A 381 17.68 37.93 9.41
C CYS A 381 16.45 37.95 10.32
N ARG A 382 15.69 36.86 10.38
CA ARG A 382 14.53 36.75 11.30
C ARG A 382 14.97 36.78 12.76
N VAL A 383 16.05 36.09 13.10
CA VAL A 383 16.65 36.15 14.45
C VAL A 383 17.16 37.56 14.75
N ALA A 384 17.85 38.21 13.82
CA ALA A 384 18.33 39.58 13.99
C ALA A 384 17.18 40.61 14.18
N ALA A 385 16.03 40.36 13.55
CA ALA A 385 14.83 41.19 13.61
C ALA A 385 13.87 40.83 14.75
N SER A 386 14.20 39.84 15.60
CA SER A 386 13.27 39.31 16.62
C SER A 386 11.94 38.81 16.02
N GLN A 387 11.99 38.28 14.80
CA GLN A 387 10.86 37.69 14.06
C GLN A 387 11.00 36.16 13.87
N GLY A 388 12.09 35.56 14.38
CA GLY A 388 12.41 34.14 14.21
C GLY A 388 11.54 33.22 15.06
N GLY A 389 11.15 32.09 14.50
CA GLY A 389 10.57 30.97 15.25
C GLY A 389 11.64 30.01 15.79
N GLU A 390 11.20 28.97 16.49
CA GLU A 390 12.04 27.89 17.02
C GLU A 390 12.97 27.29 15.96
N ASP A 391 12.41 26.96 14.79
CA ASP A 391 13.15 26.40 13.65
C ASP A 391 14.24 27.35 13.13
N ASP A 392 14.01 28.67 13.17
CA ASP A 392 14.98 29.66 12.72
C ASP A 392 16.15 29.79 13.72
N VAL A 393 15.87 29.68 15.02
CA VAL A 393 16.88 29.65 16.09
C VAL A 393 17.76 28.41 15.94
N TRP A 394 17.13 27.26 15.77
CA TRP A 394 17.83 26.00 15.55
C TRP A 394 18.71 26.05 14.31
N ALA A 395 18.14 26.44 13.16
CA ALA A 395 18.86 26.52 11.90
C ALA A 395 20.07 27.48 11.97
N THR A 396 19.94 28.57 12.72
CA THR A 396 21.01 29.56 12.89
C THR A 396 22.17 29.03 13.74
N LEU A 397 21.92 28.24 14.78
CA LEU A 397 22.97 27.68 15.64
C LEU A 397 23.62 26.44 15.02
N ALA A 398 22.81 25.54 14.45
CA ALA A 398 23.29 24.32 13.81
C ALA A 398 24.19 24.62 12.59
N ALA A 399 23.86 25.64 11.80
CA ALA A 399 24.65 25.97 10.59
C ALA A 399 26.09 26.43 10.87
N VAL A 400 26.42 26.83 12.11
CA VAL A 400 27.79 27.16 12.54
C VAL A 400 28.44 26.06 13.39
N GLY A 401 27.81 24.89 13.52
CA GLY A 401 28.32 23.74 14.29
C GLY A 401 28.05 23.83 15.80
N GLN A 402 27.04 24.61 16.22
CA GLN A 402 26.64 24.77 17.62
C GLN A 402 25.35 24.00 17.94
N ASP A 403 25.27 22.73 17.53
CA ASP A 403 24.08 21.89 17.74
C ASP A 403 23.69 21.77 19.22
N GLY A 404 24.69 21.65 20.11
CA GLY A 404 24.43 21.61 21.55
C GLY A 404 23.92 22.94 22.12
N ALA A 405 24.22 24.07 21.48
CA ALA A 405 23.58 25.35 21.82
C ALA A 405 22.15 25.39 21.30
N ALA A 406 21.89 24.82 20.11
CA ALA A 406 20.55 24.73 19.54
C ALA A 406 19.60 23.93 20.46
N ASP A 407 20.06 22.78 20.97
CA ASP A 407 19.34 21.98 21.98
C ASP A 407 19.03 22.78 23.25
N ALA A 408 20.00 23.55 23.74
CA ALA A 408 19.83 24.36 24.95
C ALA A 408 18.82 25.50 24.74
N PHE A 409 18.84 26.14 23.57
CA PHE A 409 17.87 27.17 23.21
C PHE A 409 16.45 26.58 23.04
N GLN A 410 16.33 25.38 22.46
CA GLN A 410 15.05 24.69 22.31
C GLN A 410 14.45 24.30 23.67
N ALA A 411 15.25 23.72 24.57
CA ALA A 411 14.79 23.37 25.92
C ALA A 411 14.26 24.57 26.71
N VAL A 412 14.89 25.75 26.54
CA VAL A 412 14.41 26.99 27.15
C VAL A 412 13.17 27.53 26.43
N TRP A 413 13.12 27.43 25.10
CA TRP A 413 11.99 27.87 24.29
C TRP A 413 10.69 27.12 24.65
N ASP A 414 10.76 25.81 24.84
CA ASP A 414 9.64 24.95 25.22
C ASP A 414 9.05 25.32 26.58
N GLY A 415 9.92 25.68 27.54
CA GLY A 415 9.53 26.09 28.89
C GLY A 415 9.17 27.58 29.04
N ALA A 416 9.45 28.42 28.05
CA ALA A 416 9.34 29.87 28.18
C ALA A 416 7.97 30.44 27.77
N GLY A 417 7.58 31.56 28.41
CA GLY A 417 6.37 32.32 28.08
C GLY A 417 6.47 33.09 26.75
N GLU A 418 5.32 33.54 26.24
CA GLU A 418 5.20 34.17 24.90
C GLU A 418 6.10 35.40 24.69
N GLN A 419 6.43 36.14 25.76
CA GLN A 419 7.34 37.29 25.69
C GLN A 419 8.78 36.89 25.34
N VAL A 420 9.27 35.77 25.87
CA VAL A 420 10.63 35.27 25.59
C VAL A 420 10.73 34.74 24.17
N ARG A 421 9.64 34.19 23.63
CA ARG A 421 9.55 33.67 22.25
C ARG A 421 9.48 34.76 21.18
N ARG A 422 9.23 36.02 21.56
CA ARG A 422 9.07 37.16 20.64
C ARG A 422 10.30 38.04 20.51
N ASP A 423 11.32 37.85 21.35
CA ASP A 423 12.54 38.66 21.30
C ASP A 423 13.80 37.83 21.47
N SER A 424 14.67 37.87 20.45
CA SER A 424 15.88 37.06 20.39
C SER A 424 16.93 37.42 21.45
N LEU A 425 16.95 38.67 21.94
CA LEU A 425 17.83 39.06 23.06
C LEU A 425 17.29 38.57 24.40
N THR A 426 15.98 38.74 24.63
CA THR A 426 15.31 38.23 25.82
C THR A 426 15.41 36.70 25.92
N LEU A 427 15.36 35.99 24.79
CA LEU A 427 15.64 34.56 24.72
C LEU A 427 17.10 34.23 25.11
N ALA A 428 18.07 34.95 24.55
CA ALA A 428 19.48 34.73 24.88
C ALA A 428 19.75 34.96 26.38
N ASP A 429 19.12 35.97 26.99
CA ASP A 429 19.20 36.23 28.44
C ASP A 429 18.52 35.12 29.26
N ALA A 430 17.42 34.55 28.78
CA ALA A 430 16.74 33.43 29.43
C ALA A 430 17.61 32.17 29.40
N VAL A 431 18.28 31.89 28.27
CA VAL A 431 19.23 30.78 28.14
C VAL A 431 20.43 30.97 29.04
N GLU A 432 21.02 32.16 29.09
CA GLU A 432 22.15 32.46 30.00
C GLU A 432 21.77 32.24 31.47
N LYS A 433 20.58 32.68 31.89
CA LYS A 433 20.05 32.43 33.24
C LYS A 433 19.80 30.94 33.49
N ALA A 434 19.33 30.20 32.48
CA ALA A 434 19.11 28.77 32.58
C ALA A 434 20.42 27.98 32.69
N VAL A 435 21.51 28.43 32.03
CA VAL A 435 22.85 27.83 32.11
C VAL A 435 23.40 27.90 33.54
N VAL A 436 23.08 28.96 34.28
CA VAL A 436 23.51 29.18 35.68
C VAL A 436 22.55 28.53 36.69
N SER A 437 21.32 28.20 36.28
CA SER A 437 20.28 27.66 37.16
C SER A 437 20.42 26.15 37.37
N GLN A 438 20.33 25.70 38.62
CA GLN A 438 20.28 24.26 38.96
C GLN A 438 18.96 23.57 38.54
N VAL A 439 17.93 24.33 38.16
CA VAL A 439 16.57 23.84 37.90
C VAL A 439 16.40 23.20 36.51
N TYR A 440 17.19 23.60 35.51
CA TYR A 440 17.05 23.16 34.12
C TYR A 440 17.98 21.99 33.72
N GLY A 441 18.72 21.42 34.68
CA GLY A 441 19.82 20.49 34.40
C GLY A 441 21.04 21.22 33.81
N ARG A 442 22.20 20.54 33.73
CA ARG A 442 23.39 21.12 33.09
C ARG A 442 23.13 21.26 31.59
N LEU A 443 22.73 22.45 31.14
CA LEU A 443 22.68 22.79 29.71
C LEU A 443 24.06 22.60 29.07
N SER A 444 24.09 22.43 27.74
CA SER A 444 25.32 22.21 26.97
C SER A 444 26.38 23.25 27.26
N GLN A 445 27.66 22.84 27.26
CA GLN A 445 28.81 23.75 27.34
C GLN A 445 28.87 24.76 26.17
N GLN A 446 28.13 24.49 25.09
CA GLN A 446 28.03 25.40 23.94
C GLN A 446 26.97 26.50 24.13
N ALA A 447 26.11 26.42 25.14
CA ALA A 447 24.99 27.36 25.32
C ALA A 447 25.44 28.82 25.44
N SER A 448 26.50 29.10 26.22
CA SER A 448 27.07 30.45 26.33
C SER A 448 27.61 30.98 25.00
N ALA A 449 28.24 30.12 24.19
CA ALA A 449 28.73 30.50 22.87
C ALA A 449 27.59 30.83 21.89
N GLY A 450 26.44 30.16 22.03
CA GLY A 450 25.22 30.49 21.29
C GLY A 450 24.58 31.82 21.71
N VAL A 451 24.56 32.10 23.02
CA VAL A 451 24.12 33.39 23.57
C VAL A 451 24.97 34.55 23.03
N ASP A 452 26.29 34.41 23.07
CA ASP A 452 27.22 35.42 22.55
C ASP A 452 27.04 35.64 21.05
N LEU A 453 26.81 34.56 20.29
CA LEU A 453 26.55 34.64 18.86
C LEU A 453 25.27 35.43 18.57
N PHE A 454 24.17 35.16 19.27
CA PHE A 454 22.89 35.86 19.09
C PHE A 454 23.00 37.34 19.45
N ARG A 455 23.59 37.67 20.60
CA ARG A 455 23.86 39.06 21.00
C ARG A 455 24.68 39.79 19.96
N THR A 456 25.71 39.15 19.42
CA THR A 456 26.59 39.76 18.42
C THR A 456 25.89 39.95 17.07
N ILE A 457 25.07 38.98 16.61
CA ILE A 457 24.31 39.11 15.36
C ILE A 457 23.29 40.25 15.49
N VAL A 458 22.47 40.25 16.55
CA VAL A 458 21.42 41.26 16.75
C VAL A 458 22.04 42.65 16.94
N GLY A 459 23.10 42.75 17.75
CA GLY A 459 23.82 44.01 17.96
C GLY A 459 24.42 44.56 16.66
N ARG A 460 25.15 43.74 15.91
CA ARG A 460 25.72 44.17 14.62
C ARG A 460 24.64 44.52 13.59
N ALA A 461 23.53 43.80 13.56
CA ALA A 461 22.44 44.09 12.63
C ALA A 461 21.81 45.46 12.91
N ARG A 462 21.63 45.81 14.19
CA ARG A 462 21.07 47.10 14.62
C ARG A 462 22.06 48.26 14.44
N ASP A 463 23.33 48.05 14.78
CA ASP A 463 24.33 49.13 14.81
C ASP A 463 25.01 49.36 13.46
N LEU A 464 25.25 48.29 12.69
CA LEU A 464 26.08 48.31 11.47
C LEU A 464 25.34 47.83 10.21
N GLY A 465 24.15 47.26 10.36
CA GLY A 465 23.36 46.72 9.25
C GLY A 465 23.45 45.21 9.09
N LEU A 466 22.47 44.65 8.36
CA LEU A 466 22.31 43.20 8.15
C LEU A 466 23.44 42.58 7.33
N ASP A 467 24.07 43.33 6.43
CA ASP A 467 25.22 42.88 5.65
C ASP A 467 26.44 42.60 6.54
N GLN A 468 26.68 43.45 7.54
CA GLN A 468 27.78 43.29 8.50
C GLN A 468 27.51 42.17 9.50
N ALA A 469 26.26 42.00 9.94
CA ALA A 469 25.84 40.85 10.75
C ALA A 469 26.01 39.53 9.98
N TRP A 470 25.60 39.50 8.71
CA TRP A 470 25.78 38.36 7.83
C TRP A 470 27.25 38.05 7.55
N ALA A 471 28.08 39.06 7.23
CA ALA A 471 29.50 38.87 7.00
C ALA A 471 30.22 38.30 8.23
N PHE A 472 29.84 38.74 9.44
CA PHE A 472 30.31 38.18 10.69
C PHE A 472 29.90 36.72 10.86
N TYR A 473 28.59 36.44 10.69
CA TYR A 473 28.02 35.11 10.88
C TYR A 473 28.66 34.06 9.95
N VAL A 474 28.81 34.42 8.68
CA VAL A 474 29.38 33.55 7.64
C VAL A 474 30.87 33.23 7.87
N ALA A 475 31.56 34.04 8.68
CA ALA A 475 32.95 33.80 9.08
C ALA A 475 33.09 32.92 10.33
N LYS A 476 32.01 32.32 10.85
CA LYS A 476 32.02 31.46 12.05
C LYS A 476 31.87 29.97 11.75
N GLY A 477 32.57 29.17 12.57
CA GLY A 477 32.40 27.73 12.71
C GLY A 477 32.30 26.95 11.40
N ASP A 478 31.38 25.99 11.37
CA ASP A 478 31.20 25.08 10.25
C ASP A 478 30.77 25.79 8.96
N MET A 479 30.04 26.91 9.06
CA MET A 479 29.68 27.74 7.92
C MET A 479 30.92 28.30 7.21
N ALA A 480 31.89 28.80 7.97
CA ALA A 480 33.13 29.34 7.40
C ALA A 480 33.98 28.26 6.74
N ASP A 481 34.12 27.11 7.40
CA ASP A 481 34.89 25.98 6.88
C ASP A 481 34.24 25.39 5.62
N ARG A 482 32.91 25.29 5.60
CA ARG A 482 32.16 24.89 4.40
C ARG A 482 32.42 25.82 3.23
N LEU A 483 32.35 27.13 3.44
CA LEU A 483 32.60 28.10 2.38
C LEU A 483 34.05 28.17 1.90
N ARG A 484 35.01 27.74 2.73
CA ARG A 484 36.43 27.60 2.33
C ARG A 484 36.66 26.36 1.47
N ARG A 485 35.97 25.26 1.77
CA ARG A 485 36.13 23.96 1.07
C ARG A 485 35.27 23.84 -0.21
N ASP A 486 34.20 24.63 -0.33
CA ASP A 486 33.28 24.54 -1.45
C ASP A 486 33.84 25.09 -2.77
N THR A 487 33.81 24.27 -3.82
CA THR A 487 34.19 24.62 -5.20
C THR A 487 32.98 25.00 -6.06
N THR A 488 31.75 24.88 -5.55
CA THR A 488 30.50 25.13 -6.29
C THR A 488 30.04 26.60 -6.29
N GLY A 489 30.85 27.50 -5.74
CA GLY A 489 30.59 28.94 -5.72
C GLY A 489 29.74 29.43 -4.54
N ALA A 490 29.59 28.67 -3.45
CA ALA A 490 28.88 29.10 -2.24
C ALA A 490 29.45 30.39 -1.65
N ARG A 491 30.77 30.56 -1.69
CA ARG A 491 31.43 31.79 -1.22
C ARG A 491 30.97 33.03 -1.97
N GLU A 492 30.78 32.90 -3.28
CA GLU A 492 30.28 33.98 -4.12
C GLU A 492 28.78 34.22 -3.87
N ARG A 493 27.98 33.17 -3.67
CA ARG A 493 26.58 33.30 -3.27
C ARG A 493 26.42 34.03 -1.93
N ALA A 494 27.19 33.64 -0.92
CA ALA A 494 27.18 34.27 0.40
C ALA A 494 27.57 35.75 0.33
N ARG A 495 28.55 36.12 -0.52
CA ARG A 495 28.88 37.54 -0.78
C ARG A 495 27.72 38.29 -1.42
N ARG A 496 27.07 37.72 -2.44
CA ARG A 496 25.93 38.36 -3.12
C ARG A 496 24.73 38.54 -2.19
N ILE A 497 24.47 37.57 -1.31
CA ILE A 497 23.46 37.69 -0.26
C ILE A 497 23.79 38.88 0.66
N GLY A 498 25.03 39.02 1.11
CA GLY A 498 25.46 40.18 1.90
C GLY A 498 25.25 41.51 1.16
N ALA A 499 25.60 41.58 -0.12
CA ALA A 499 25.36 42.76 -0.94
C ALA A 499 23.87 43.08 -1.11
N ALA A 500 23.00 42.07 -1.15
CA ALA A 500 21.56 42.28 -1.20
C ALA A 500 21.00 42.76 0.15
N LEU A 501 21.47 42.21 1.27
CA LEU A 501 21.08 42.64 2.63
C LEU A 501 21.51 44.07 2.94
N SER A 502 22.58 44.59 2.32
CA SER A 502 23.00 45.99 2.49
C SER A 502 21.95 47.02 2.04
N LYS A 503 20.95 46.59 1.26
CA LYS A 503 19.85 47.43 0.79
C LYS A 503 18.68 47.51 1.78
N ALA A 504 18.71 46.74 2.87
CA ALA A 504 17.69 46.81 3.92
C ALA A 504 17.93 48.04 4.80
N PRO A 505 16.91 48.91 5.02
CA PRO A 505 17.07 50.11 5.83
C PRO A 505 17.16 49.81 7.34
N CYS A 506 16.59 48.69 7.79
CA CYS A 506 16.66 48.21 9.17
C CYS A 506 16.50 46.68 9.20
N PRO A 507 16.87 46.00 10.31
CA PRO A 507 16.72 44.57 10.47
C PRO A 507 15.30 44.07 10.19
N GLU A 508 14.27 44.80 10.63
CA GLU A 508 12.86 44.42 10.50
C GLU A 508 12.35 44.48 9.06
N ALA A 509 13.02 45.22 8.18
CA ALA A 509 12.68 45.40 6.77
C ALA A 509 13.43 44.43 5.83
N TRP A 510 14.08 43.39 6.37
CA TRP A 510 14.89 42.43 5.61
C TRP A 510 14.13 41.77 4.45
N GLU A 511 12.84 41.45 4.64
CA GLU A 511 12.00 40.84 3.59
C GLU A 511 11.90 41.71 2.33
N ALA A 512 11.89 43.04 2.50
CA ALA A 512 11.85 43.97 1.37
C ALA A 512 13.13 43.89 0.55
N ALA A 513 14.29 43.74 1.18
CA ALA A 513 15.58 43.58 0.49
C ALA A 513 15.67 42.25 -0.26
N VAL A 514 15.20 41.15 0.34
CA VAL A 514 15.09 39.83 -0.30
C VAL A 514 14.19 39.89 -1.52
N LEU A 515 13.01 40.50 -1.40
CA LEU A 515 12.05 40.63 -2.49
C LEU A 515 12.60 41.52 -3.61
N LEU A 516 13.22 42.66 -3.29
CA LEU A 516 13.83 43.54 -4.29
C LEU A 516 14.93 42.83 -5.08
N ASP A 517 15.77 42.05 -4.41
CA ASP A 517 16.84 41.29 -5.07
C ASP A 517 16.27 40.13 -5.91
N ALA A 518 15.35 39.35 -5.36
CA ALA A 518 14.69 38.24 -6.06
C ALA A 518 13.88 38.73 -7.29
N TYR A 519 13.32 39.94 -7.24
CA TYR A 519 12.57 40.53 -8.36
C TYR A 519 13.43 41.33 -9.35
N ALA A 520 14.63 41.77 -8.96
CA ALA A 520 15.59 42.40 -9.88
C ALA A 520 16.09 41.41 -10.95
N VAL A 521 16.13 40.13 -10.62
CA VAL A 521 16.48 39.04 -11.55
C VAL A 521 15.23 38.58 -12.29
N ARG A 522 15.10 38.90 -13.58
CA ARG A 522 13.94 38.47 -14.39
C ARG A 522 13.81 36.93 -14.41
N PRO A 523 12.73 36.34 -13.88
CA PRO A 523 12.55 34.88 -13.93
C PRO A 523 12.21 34.44 -15.35
N GLY A 524 13.09 33.64 -15.99
CA GLY A 524 12.81 32.97 -17.27
C GLY A 524 13.87 33.07 -18.37
N ARG A 525 14.96 33.81 -18.18
CA ARG A 525 16.18 33.62 -18.99
C ARG A 525 17.18 32.83 -18.17
N ARG A 526 17.63 31.67 -18.67
CA ARG A 526 18.89 31.09 -18.21
C ARG A 526 19.96 32.18 -18.36
N HIS A 527 20.77 32.39 -17.33
CA HIS A 527 21.86 33.35 -17.40
C HIS A 527 22.86 32.94 -18.49
N SER A 528 22.84 33.67 -19.59
CA SER A 528 24.06 34.05 -20.30
C SER A 528 24.11 35.57 -20.23
N HIS A 529 24.77 36.11 -19.21
CA HIS A 529 25.13 37.51 -19.16
C HIS A 529 26.66 37.63 -19.25
N PRO A 530 27.14 38.68 -19.94
CA PRO A 530 28.45 38.70 -20.56
C PRO A 530 29.53 38.65 -19.49
N VAL A 531 30.54 37.83 -19.76
CA VAL A 531 31.81 37.86 -19.03
C VAL A 531 32.31 39.30 -19.09
N VAL A 532 32.24 40.00 -17.96
CA VAL A 532 33.06 41.19 -17.75
C VAL A 532 34.49 40.66 -17.76
N ALA A 533 35.18 40.89 -18.88
CA ALA A 533 36.60 40.59 -19.01
C ALA A 533 37.35 41.43 -17.96
N MET A 534 37.92 40.76 -16.98
CA MET A 534 38.89 41.33 -16.05
C MET A 534 40.27 40.72 -16.34
N PRO A 535 41.35 41.47 -16.07
CA PRO A 535 42.65 41.26 -16.70
C PRO A 535 43.30 39.93 -16.30
N ARG A 536 44.03 39.35 -17.26
CA ARG A 536 44.76 38.07 -17.16
C ARG A 536 45.56 37.97 -15.86
N ALA A 537 45.15 37.07 -14.98
CA ALA A 537 46.01 36.51 -13.93
C ALA A 537 47.09 35.60 -14.57
N PRO A 538 48.29 35.51 -13.96
CA PRO A 538 49.42 34.80 -14.54
C PRO A 538 49.16 33.29 -14.66
N LYS A 539 49.73 32.68 -15.70
CA LYS A 539 49.55 31.29 -16.13
C LYS A 539 49.56 30.29 -14.96
N PRO A 540 48.50 29.46 -14.78
CA PRO A 540 48.58 28.29 -13.92
C PRO A 540 49.38 27.18 -14.61
N VAL A 541 50.13 26.47 -13.78
CA VAL A 541 50.90 25.26 -14.07
C VAL A 541 49.98 24.16 -14.65
N ALA A 542 50.54 23.32 -15.51
CA ALA A 542 49.88 22.31 -16.35
C ALA A 542 48.65 21.62 -15.70
N ALA A 543 47.54 21.60 -16.43
CA ALA A 543 46.33 20.90 -16.05
C ALA A 543 46.56 19.37 -16.04
N PRO A 544 45.98 18.63 -15.08
CA PRO A 544 45.97 17.17 -15.11
C PRO A 544 45.09 16.65 -16.25
N ALA A 545 45.44 15.46 -16.75
CA ALA A 545 44.83 14.83 -17.93
C ALA A 545 43.29 14.69 -17.81
N PRO A 546 42.55 14.77 -18.94
CA PRO A 546 41.10 14.61 -18.96
C PRO A 546 40.69 13.22 -18.44
N ALA A 547 39.60 13.20 -17.65
CA ALA A 547 39.03 11.98 -17.10
C ALA A 547 38.61 11.00 -18.22
N PRO A 548 38.74 9.67 -18.00
CA PRO A 548 38.39 8.67 -18.99
C PRO A 548 36.90 8.75 -19.36
N VAL A 549 36.63 8.68 -20.66
CA VAL A 549 35.27 8.58 -21.20
C VAL A 549 34.61 7.31 -20.62
N PRO A 550 33.40 7.40 -20.02
CA PRO A 550 32.74 6.22 -19.47
C PRO A 550 32.51 5.18 -20.56
N ALA A 551 32.72 3.91 -20.21
CA ALA A 551 32.49 2.81 -21.15
C ALA A 551 31.02 2.82 -21.60
N PRO A 552 30.74 2.54 -22.88
CA PRO A 552 29.37 2.46 -23.38
C PRO A 552 28.59 1.40 -22.60
N GLU A 553 27.36 1.72 -22.23
CA GLU A 553 26.45 0.82 -21.50
C GLU A 553 25.45 0.16 -22.48
N PHE A 554 25.10 -1.11 -22.22
CA PHE A 554 24.14 -1.86 -23.03
C PHE A 554 22.70 -1.62 -22.56
N PHE A 555 21.82 -1.24 -23.49
CA PHE A 555 20.39 -1.05 -23.23
C PHE A 555 19.57 -2.03 -24.08
N PRO A 556 18.93 -3.05 -23.47
CA PRO A 556 18.16 -4.04 -24.22
C PRO A 556 16.84 -3.48 -24.75
N THR A 557 16.37 -3.99 -25.89
CA THR A 557 15.06 -3.62 -26.43
C THR A 557 13.93 -4.12 -25.52
N PRO A 558 12.94 -3.28 -25.20
CA PRO A 558 11.79 -3.70 -24.39
C PRO A 558 10.83 -4.59 -25.21
N VAL A 559 10.82 -5.89 -24.92
CA VAL A 559 9.89 -6.87 -25.50
C VAL A 559 8.82 -7.23 -24.48
N ARG A 560 7.56 -7.36 -24.92
CA ARG A 560 6.47 -7.85 -24.05
C ARG A 560 6.56 -9.36 -23.89
N ASP A 561 6.18 -9.88 -22.72
CA ASP A 561 6.11 -11.32 -22.51
C ASP A 561 5.02 -11.94 -23.43
N ALA A 562 5.27 -13.15 -23.92
CA ALA A 562 4.39 -13.82 -24.88
C ALA A 562 3.09 -14.32 -24.26
N MET A 563 2.04 -14.41 -25.07
CA MET A 563 0.75 -14.97 -24.68
C MET A 563 0.68 -16.44 -25.10
N LEU A 564 0.85 -17.34 -24.14
CA LEU A 564 0.69 -18.78 -24.37
C LEU A 564 -0.77 -19.17 -24.55
N SER A 565 -1.01 -20.20 -25.37
CA SER A 565 -2.31 -20.85 -25.43
C SER A 565 -2.71 -21.43 -24.06
N VAL A 566 -4.01 -21.53 -23.80
CA VAL A 566 -4.52 -22.08 -22.54
C VAL A 566 -4.07 -23.53 -22.36
N GLU A 567 -4.10 -24.31 -23.44
CA GLU A 567 -3.67 -25.71 -23.44
C GLU A 567 -2.18 -25.86 -23.09
N MET A 568 -1.30 -25.05 -23.69
CA MET A 568 0.13 -25.08 -23.38
C MET A 568 0.43 -24.60 -21.96
N ALA A 569 -0.28 -23.57 -21.49
CA ALA A 569 -0.13 -23.08 -20.12
C ALA A 569 -0.57 -24.12 -19.08
N ASP A 570 -1.63 -24.90 -19.36
CA ASP A 570 -2.11 -25.96 -18.49
C ASP A 570 -1.19 -27.18 -18.52
N GLU A 571 -0.63 -27.54 -19.68
CA GLU A 571 0.37 -28.60 -19.83
C GLU A 571 1.65 -28.31 -19.01
N ILE A 572 2.14 -27.06 -19.06
CA ILE A 572 3.31 -26.64 -18.28
C ILE A 572 3.00 -26.60 -16.77
N LYS A 573 1.77 -26.24 -16.38
CA LYS A 573 1.33 -26.22 -14.96
C LYS A 573 1.05 -27.61 -14.40
N ALA A 574 0.88 -28.61 -15.25
CA ALA A 574 0.59 -29.97 -14.81
C ALA A 574 1.68 -30.45 -13.83
N HIS A 575 1.26 -31.26 -12.86
CA HIS A 575 2.16 -31.85 -11.88
C HIS A 575 3.30 -32.60 -12.60
N TRP A 576 4.53 -32.56 -12.05
CA TRP A 576 5.74 -33.06 -12.71
C TRP A 576 5.66 -34.51 -13.22
N ARG A 577 4.81 -35.36 -12.63
CA ARG A 577 4.55 -36.75 -13.09
C ARG A 577 3.70 -36.86 -14.37
N VAL A 578 2.96 -35.81 -14.72
CA VAL A 578 1.99 -35.79 -15.84
C VAL A 578 2.41 -34.79 -16.92
N ASN A 579 3.25 -33.82 -16.57
CA ASN A 579 3.79 -32.81 -17.46
C ASN A 579 4.63 -33.45 -18.59
N ARG A 580 4.15 -33.37 -19.83
CA ARG A 580 4.85 -33.90 -21.01
C ARG A 580 5.90 -32.93 -21.55
N MET A 581 5.87 -31.67 -21.13
CA MET A 581 6.84 -30.65 -21.52
C MET A 581 8.21 -30.86 -20.89
N GLN A 582 8.30 -31.35 -19.66
CA GLN A 582 9.59 -31.65 -19.05
C GLN A 582 10.36 -32.75 -19.80
N PRO A 583 9.77 -33.92 -20.11
CA PRO A 583 10.41 -34.93 -20.96
C PRO A 583 10.81 -34.38 -22.34
N ALA A 584 9.97 -33.56 -22.97
CA ALA A 584 10.28 -32.97 -24.28
C ALA A 584 11.45 -31.95 -24.20
N ALA A 585 11.52 -31.15 -23.13
CA ALA A 585 12.64 -30.24 -22.88
C ALA A 585 13.94 -30.98 -22.53
N GLN A 586 13.85 -32.12 -21.82
CA GLN A 586 14.99 -33.00 -21.59
C GLN A 586 15.46 -33.67 -22.88
N ALA A 587 14.54 -34.14 -23.72
CA ALA A 587 14.86 -34.68 -25.04
C ALA A 587 15.57 -33.64 -25.92
N LEU A 588 15.12 -32.38 -25.91
CA LEU A 588 15.80 -31.27 -26.61
C LEU A 588 17.27 -31.15 -26.18
N LYS A 589 17.52 -31.23 -24.87
CA LYS A 589 18.87 -31.14 -24.29
C LYS A 589 19.71 -32.38 -24.62
N ALA A 590 19.13 -33.58 -24.57
CA ALA A 590 19.79 -34.83 -24.94
C ALA A 590 20.24 -34.80 -26.41
N VAL A 591 19.35 -34.37 -27.32
CA VAL A 591 19.65 -34.19 -28.75
C VAL A 591 20.74 -33.15 -28.95
N TYR A 592 20.70 -32.03 -28.23
CA TYR A 592 21.74 -31.01 -28.30
C TYR A 592 23.13 -31.54 -27.91
N LEU A 593 23.20 -32.30 -26.81
CA LEU A 593 24.45 -32.89 -26.32
C LEU A 593 24.88 -34.13 -27.12
N GLY A 594 23.97 -34.76 -27.87
CA GLY A 594 24.27 -35.91 -28.74
C GLY A 594 24.09 -37.27 -28.08
N TYR A 595 23.31 -37.34 -27.00
CA TYR A 595 22.95 -38.58 -26.34
C TYR A 595 21.68 -39.19 -26.93
N ASP A 596 21.56 -40.51 -26.82
CA ASP A 596 20.29 -41.19 -27.07
C ASP A 596 19.25 -40.76 -26.03
N ILE A 597 18.01 -40.56 -26.47
CA ILE A 597 16.93 -40.00 -25.64
C ILE A 597 16.52 -40.98 -24.54
N GLU A 598 16.58 -42.30 -24.79
CA GLU A 598 16.22 -43.31 -23.79
C GLU A 598 17.33 -43.49 -22.75
N GLU A 599 18.59 -43.43 -23.18
CA GLU A 599 19.75 -43.46 -22.27
C GLU A 599 19.82 -42.20 -21.39
N ALA A 600 19.50 -41.03 -21.96
CA ALA A 600 19.48 -39.74 -21.27
C ALA A 600 18.45 -39.63 -20.14
N LYS A 601 17.48 -40.55 -20.03
CA LYS A 601 16.55 -40.61 -18.90
C LYS A 601 17.20 -41.13 -17.62
N ALA A 602 18.34 -41.81 -17.71
CA ALA A 602 19.00 -42.48 -16.59
C ALA A 602 19.95 -41.57 -15.80
N PHE A 603 20.27 -40.37 -16.30
CA PHE A 603 21.22 -39.44 -15.67
C PHE A 603 20.78 -37.99 -15.81
N ASP A 604 21.25 -37.13 -14.91
CA ASP A 604 20.91 -35.71 -14.97
C ASP A 604 21.74 -34.99 -16.04
N LEU A 605 21.07 -34.59 -17.13
CA LEU A 605 21.68 -33.82 -18.21
C LEU A 605 22.19 -32.43 -17.76
N ASP A 606 21.77 -31.93 -16.59
CA ASP A 606 22.28 -30.68 -15.99
C ASP A 606 23.70 -30.84 -15.43
N GLU A 607 24.16 -32.06 -15.16
CA GLU A 607 25.51 -32.34 -14.62
C GLU A 607 26.54 -32.68 -15.71
N LEU A 608 26.11 -32.82 -16.96
CA LEU A 608 26.98 -33.17 -18.07
C LEU A 608 27.76 -31.98 -18.63
N PRO A 609 28.99 -32.20 -19.11
CA PRO A 609 29.79 -31.15 -19.71
C PRO A 609 29.11 -30.57 -20.95
N VAL A 610 29.03 -29.24 -20.98
CA VAL A 610 28.56 -28.45 -22.13
C VAL A 610 29.59 -28.58 -23.27
N PRO A 611 29.19 -28.53 -24.55
CA PRO A 611 30.12 -28.57 -25.69
C PRO A 611 31.30 -27.63 -25.48
N SER A 612 32.50 -28.14 -25.73
CA SER A 612 33.78 -27.49 -25.39
C SER A 612 34.43 -26.77 -26.58
N SER A 613 33.95 -27.06 -27.80
CA SER A 613 34.43 -26.47 -29.03
C SER A 613 33.30 -25.86 -29.88
N VAL A 614 33.64 -24.88 -30.71
CA VAL A 614 32.70 -24.23 -31.65
C VAL A 614 32.08 -25.26 -32.60
N GLU A 615 32.86 -26.28 -33.00
CA GLU A 615 32.42 -27.36 -33.89
C GLU A 615 31.38 -28.26 -33.20
N GLU A 616 31.63 -28.72 -31.97
CA GLU A 616 30.70 -29.50 -31.18
C GLU A 616 29.39 -28.74 -30.95
N MET A 617 29.48 -27.45 -30.62
CA MET A 617 28.32 -26.61 -30.39
C MET A 617 27.50 -26.38 -31.66
N THR A 618 28.17 -26.12 -32.79
CA THR A 618 27.53 -25.96 -34.09
C THR A 618 26.81 -27.24 -34.50
N GLU A 619 27.44 -28.40 -34.29
CA GLU A 619 26.82 -29.69 -34.59
C GLU A 619 25.65 -30.01 -33.66
N GLY A 620 25.74 -29.65 -32.37
CA GLY A 620 24.64 -29.76 -31.42
C GLY A 620 23.41 -28.94 -31.83
N LEU A 621 23.59 -27.67 -32.22
CA LEU A 621 22.49 -26.83 -32.72
C LEU A 621 21.89 -27.38 -34.02
N ARG A 622 22.72 -27.90 -34.94
CA ARG A 622 22.26 -28.57 -36.17
C ARG A 622 21.49 -29.85 -35.88
N ARG A 623 21.92 -30.64 -34.89
CA ARG A 623 21.22 -31.87 -34.48
C ARG A 623 19.82 -31.55 -33.98
N VAL A 624 19.67 -30.53 -33.13
CA VAL A 624 18.37 -30.04 -32.66
C VAL A 624 17.47 -29.64 -33.84
N LEU A 625 17.97 -28.88 -34.81
CA LEU A 625 17.18 -28.46 -35.97
C LEU A 625 16.76 -29.65 -36.86
N ARG A 626 17.62 -30.67 -37.02
CA ARG A 626 17.27 -31.91 -37.76
C ARG A 626 16.16 -32.69 -37.07
N TRP A 627 16.19 -32.74 -35.74
CA TRP A 627 15.22 -33.45 -34.91
C TRP A 627 13.97 -32.62 -34.59
N TRP A 628 13.88 -31.37 -35.03
CA TRP A 628 12.80 -30.46 -34.61
C TRP A 628 11.38 -30.99 -34.89
N LYS A 629 11.23 -31.81 -35.93
CA LYS A 629 9.95 -32.45 -36.30
C LYS A 629 9.79 -33.87 -35.74
N SER A 630 10.70 -34.33 -34.89
CA SER A 630 10.62 -35.67 -34.31
C SER A 630 9.48 -35.75 -33.28
N PRO A 631 8.89 -36.94 -33.06
CA PRO A 631 7.84 -37.13 -32.06
C PRO A 631 8.23 -36.67 -30.65
N GLU A 632 9.51 -36.82 -30.31
CA GLU A 632 10.07 -36.51 -28.98
C GLU A 632 10.17 -35.01 -28.74
N LEU A 633 10.33 -34.20 -29.80
CA LEU A 633 10.37 -32.73 -29.73
C LEU A 633 9.04 -32.08 -30.14
N ALA A 634 7.99 -32.86 -30.44
CA ALA A 634 6.71 -32.34 -30.95
C ALA A 634 6.10 -31.27 -30.03
N LEU A 635 6.23 -31.42 -28.71
CA LEU A 635 5.69 -30.45 -27.75
C LEU A 635 6.54 -29.16 -27.68
N VAL A 636 7.86 -29.26 -27.88
CA VAL A 636 8.76 -28.10 -28.01
C VAL A 636 8.46 -27.35 -29.31
N ALA A 637 8.20 -28.07 -30.40
CA ALA A 637 7.82 -27.47 -31.68
C ALA A 637 6.46 -26.77 -31.59
N ARG A 638 5.47 -27.37 -30.91
CA ARG A 638 4.19 -26.72 -30.63
C ARG A 638 4.35 -25.49 -29.74
N LEU A 639 5.25 -25.54 -28.76
CA LEU A 639 5.56 -24.38 -27.93
C LEU A 639 6.20 -23.25 -28.75
N ASP A 640 7.04 -23.58 -29.72
CA ASP A 640 7.64 -22.60 -30.63
C ASP A 640 6.59 -21.91 -31.51
N GLU A 641 5.56 -22.62 -31.96
CA GLU A 641 4.41 -22.04 -32.66
C GLU A 641 3.65 -21.03 -31.78
N ASP A 642 3.40 -21.37 -30.52
CA ASP A 642 2.80 -20.46 -29.52
C ASP A 642 3.66 -19.22 -29.21
N LEU A 643 4.96 -19.28 -29.56
CA LEU A 643 5.95 -18.23 -29.32
C LEU A 643 6.39 -17.53 -30.61
N ASP A 644 5.61 -17.62 -31.70
CA ASP A 644 5.91 -17.00 -33.00
C ASP A 644 7.28 -17.43 -33.58
N GLU A 645 7.63 -18.72 -33.46
CA GLU A 645 8.84 -19.35 -34.00
C GLU A 645 10.18 -18.81 -33.43
N VAL A 646 10.13 -18.15 -32.28
CA VAL A 646 11.31 -17.49 -31.68
C VAL A 646 12.38 -18.50 -31.24
N LEU A 647 12.02 -19.72 -30.83
CA LEU A 647 12.99 -20.72 -30.36
C LEU A 647 13.84 -21.21 -31.52
N ARG A 648 13.18 -21.63 -32.60
CA ARG A 648 13.89 -22.08 -33.82
C ARG A 648 14.72 -20.95 -34.41
N ARG A 649 14.17 -19.73 -34.48
CA ARG A 649 14.91 -18.56 -34.97
C ARG A 649 16.15 -18.26 -34.14
N SER A 650 16.07 -18.38 -32.81
CA SER A 650 17.22 -18.13 -31.93
C SER A 650 18.32 -19.19 -32.10
N ILE A 651 17.95 -20.46 -32.29
CA ILE A 651 18.91 -21.55 -32.58
C ILE A 651 19.61 -21.30 -33.92
N VAL A 652 18.86 -20.89 -34.95
CA VAL A 652 19.42 -20.54 -36.27
C VAL A 652 20.36 -19.34 -36.15
N ASN A 653 19.95 -18.27 -35.46
CA ASN A 653 20.77 -17.08 -35.27
C ASN A 653 22.09 -17.40 -34.55
N ALA A 654 22.06 -18.25 -33.51
CA ALA A 654 23.29 -18.70 -32.87
C ALA A 654 24.18 -19.53 -33.80
N GLY A 655 23.59 -20.40 -34.63
CA GLY A 655 24.36 -21.15 -35.63
C GLY A 655 25.03 -20.24 -36.67
N ILE A 656 24.37 -19.15 -37.06
CA ILE A 656 24.95 -18.12 -37.94
C ILE A 656 26.07 -17.36 -37.21
N ALA A 657 25.81 -16.92 -35.97
CA ALA A 657 26.79 -16.18 -35.17
C ALA A 657 28.06 -17.00 -34.86
N LEU A 658 27.93 -18.30 -34.58
CA LEU A 658 29.09 -19.20 -34.43
C LEU A 658 29.91 -19.30 -35.72
N ARG A 659 29.27 -19.27 -36.89
CA ARG A 659 29.95 -19.30 -38.19
C ARG A 659 30.68 -17.99 -38.49
N GLU A 660 30.06 -16.86 -38.18
CA GLU A 660 30.58 -15.52 -38.50
C GLU A 660 31.63 -15.04 -37.49
N HIS A 661 31.48 -15.40 -36.21
CA HIS A 661 32.27 -14.84 -35.11
C HIS A 661 33.01 -15.88 -34.27
N GLY A 662 32.86 -17.18 -34.58
CA GLY A 662 33.60 -18.27 -33.94
C GLY A 662 33.49 -18.24 -32.41
N TRP A 663 34.64 -18.20 -31.74
CA TRP A 663 34.74 -18.17 -30.27
C TRP A 663 34.05 -16.95 -29.64
N GLY A 664 33.91 -15.84 -30.38
CA GLY A 664 33.24 -14.62 -29.91
C GLY A 664 31.76 -14.83 -29.57
N ALA A 665 31.10 -15.77 -30.25
CA ALA A 665 29.69 -16.11 -30.05
C ALA A 665 29.47 -17.38 -29.20
N PHE A 666 30.55 -18.08 -28.82
CA PHE A 666 30.51 -19.40 -28.20
C PHE A 666 29.71 -19.44 -26.89
N VAL A 667 29.98 -18.52 -25.96
CA VAL A 667 29.33 -18.50 -24.65
C VAL A 667 27.82 -18.23 -24.77
N THR A 668 27.42 -17.29 -25.62
CA THR A 668 26.01 -16.94 -25.79
C THR A 668 25.25 -18.03 -26.54
N ALA A 669 25.84 -18.60 -27.60
CA ALA A 669 25.23 -19.69 -28.35
C ALA A 669 25.02 -20.93 -27.48
N GLY A 670 25.98 -21.26 -26.61
CA GLY A 670 25.91 -22.40 -25.71
C GLY A 670 24.81 -22.29 -24.65
N ALA A 671 24.34 -21.08 -24.36
CA ALA A 671 23.30 -20.82 -23.36
C ALA A 671 21.87 -20.97 -23.91
N ILE A 672 21.66 -20.97 -25.23
CA ILE A 672 20.31 -20.93 -25.83
C ILE A 672 19.49 -22.18 -25.51
N VAL A 673 20.01 -23.38 -25.83
CA VAL A 673 19.26 -24.62 -25.59
C VAL A 673 19.02 -24.88 -24.09
N PRO A 674 20.01 -24.70 -23.19
CA PRO A 674 19.77 -24.76 -21.75
C PRO A 674 18.73 -23.74 -21.25
N ALA A 675 18.73 -22.51 -21.79
CA ALA A 675 17.76 -21.49 -21.42
C ALA A 675 16.33 -21.88 -21.84
N ILE A 676 16.15 -22.46 -23.03
CA ILE A 676 14.86 -22.98 -23.51
C ILE A 676 14.38 -24.11 -22.59
N ALA A 677 15.24 -25.10 -22.31
CA ALA A 677 14.90 -26.24 -21.48
C ALA A 677 14.58 -25.86 -20.03
N SER A 678 15.32 -24.89 -19.47
CA SER A 678 15.08 -24.36 -18.12
C SER A 678 13.79 -23.55 -18.05
N ALA A 679 13.53 -22.69 -19.04
CA ALA A 679 12.33 -21.87 -19.09
C ALA A 679 11.05 -22.71 -19.20
N ALA A 680 11.10 -23.84 -19.90
CA ALA A 680 10.01 -24.81 -20.04
C ALA A 680 9.50 -25.40 -18.71
N ARG A 681 10.23 -25.22 -17.60
CA ARG A 681 9.81 -25.67 -16.25
C ARG A 681 8.71 -24.80 -15.63
N SER A 682 8.40 -23.63 -16.19
CA SER A 682 7.37 -22.73 -15.63
C SER A 682 6.69 -21.87 -16.70
N VAL A 683 5.41 -21.56 -16.49
CA VAL A 683 4.65 -20.70 -17.42
C VAL A 683 5.28 -19.32 -17.54
N ASP A 684 5.70 -18.72 -16.43
CA ASP A 684 6.33 -17.39 -16.45
C ASP A 684 7.70 -17.41 -17.14
N GLY A 685 8.46 -18.51 -16.98
CA GLY A 685 9.72 -18.72 -17.67
C GLY A 685 9.53 -18.76 -19.19
N VAL A 686 8.54 -19.52 -19.65
CA VAL A 686 8.20 -19.62 -21.07
C VAL A 686 7.67 -18.28 -21.63
N ARG A 687 6.80 -17.58 -20.90
CA ARG A 687 6.29 -16.26 -21.34
C ARG A 687 7.40 -15.22 -21.50
N ALA A 688 8.42 -15.26 -20.64
CA ALA A 688 9.57 -14.37 -20.72
C ALA A 688 10.63 -14.83 -21.74
N LEU A 689 10.49 -16.02 -22.33
CA LEU A 689 11.52 -16.64 -23.16
C LEU A 689 11.85 -15.83 -24.43
N PRO A 690 10.88 -15.27 -25.19
CA PRO A 690 11.21 -14.45 -26.35
C PRO A 690 12.02 -13.21 -26.01
N ARG A 691 11.68 -12.56 -24.89
CA ARG A 691 12.45 -11.41 -24.37
C ARG A 691 13.87 -11.84 -23.99
N ARG A 692 14.04 -12.94 -23.28
CA ARG A 692 15.37 -13.44 -22.85
C ARG A 692 16.25 -13.80 -24.04
N LEU A 693 15.70 -14.49 -25.03
CA LEU A 693 16.43 -14.90 -26.23
C LEU A 693 16.83 -13.70 -27.10
N LEU A 694 15.93 -12.71 -27.27
CA LEU A 694 16.28 -11.47 -27.98
C LEU A 694 17.37 -10.68 -27.23
N GLN A 695 17.25 -10.55 -25.91
CA GLN A 695 18.25 -9.85 -25.11
C GLN A 695 19.63 -10.52 -25.18
N ALA A 696 19.67 -11.86 -25.21
CA ALA A 696 20.92 -12.59 -25.38
C ALA A 696 21.55 -12.33 -26.77
N ASP A 697 20.72 -12.30 -27.83
CA ASP A 697 21.15 -11.99 -29.20
C ASP A 697 21.67 -10.54 -29.33
N GLU A 698 20.93 -9.56 -28.80
CA GLU A 698 21.34 -8.14 -28.78
C GLU A 698 22.63 -7.92 -27.97
N TYR A 699 22.73 -8.55 -26.81
CA TYR A 699 23.93 -8.46 -25.97
C TYR A 699 25.16 -9.05 -26.67
N MET A 700 24.99 -10.17 -27.40
CA MET A 700 26.06 -10.77 -28.18
C MET A 700 26.52 -9.85 -29.31
N ARG A 701 25.60 -9.26 -30.09
CA ARG A 701 25.96 -8.27 -31.12
C ARG A 701 26.71 -7.08 -30.53
N TRP A 702 26.20 -6.54 -29.43
CA TRP A 702 26.85 -5.43 -28.73
C TRP A 702 28.26 -5.80 -28.24
N LEU A 703 28.45 -6.99 -27.66
CA LEU A 703 29.77 -7.47 -27.25
C LEU A 703 30.75 -7.62 -28.42
N ILE A 704 30.27 -8.08 -29.57
CA ILE A 704 31.08 -8.19 -30.80
C ILE A 704 31.47 -6.79 -31.30
N GLU A 705 30.54 -5.85 -31.34
CA GLU A 705 30.80 -4.45 -31.72
C GLU A 705 31.79 -3.77 -30.76
N GLN A 706 31.68 -4.01 -29.45
CA GLN A 706 32.63 -3.49 -28.46
C GLN A 706 34.04 -4.10 -28.58
N LYS A 707 34.14 -5.36 -28.98
CA LYS A 707 35.45 -5.99 -29.25
C LYS A 707 36.06 -5.44 -30.54
N ALA A 708 35.24 -5.22 -31.57
CA ALA A 708 35.69 -4.61 -32.82
C ALA A 708 36.15 -3.16 -32.62
N SER A 709 35.41 -2.36 -31.84
CA SER A 709 35.78 -0.96 -31.55
C SER A 709 36.99 -0.79 -30.64
N LYS A 710 37.35 -1.82 -29.84
CA LYS A 710 38.58 -1.84 -29.04
C LYS A 710 39.81 -2.35 -29.82
N ALA A 711 39.60 -3.05 -30.94
CA ALA A 711 40.67 -3.58 -31.78
C ALA A 711 41.05 -2.64 -32.94
N ALA A 712 40.14 -1.74 -33.33
CA ALA A 712 40.38 -0.60 -34.22
C ALA A 712 40.94 0.59 -33.43
#